data_AF-A0AAV4ZF95-F1
#
_entry.id   AF-A0AAV4ZF95-F1
#
_cell.length_a   1.000
_cell.length_b   1.000
_cell.length_c   1.000
_cell.angle_alpha   90.00
_cell.angle_beta   90.00
_cell.angle_gamma   90.00
#
_symmetry.space_group_name_H-M   'P 1'
#
loop_
_entity.id
_entity.type
_entity.pdbx_description
1 polymer ?
#
loop_
_entity_poly.entity_id
_entity_poly.type
_entity_poly.pdbx_seq_one_letter_code
_entity_poly.pdbx_strand_id
1 'polypeptide(L)'
;MNAPTTATKAAPATGVEALPAAFAPRAEGPRIYNLFPLLVGRVADWTRELPRIADLGFDWVYLNPFHQTGGSGSLYAVADPDRLDERFRDADGRSDDDQIRDFCAAAEASGLKVMTDLVINHTANDGTLARERPDLFLKDADGTIASPFAVDPDDPTKRTVWGDLAELDYHAEHARHELTRIWGAYVAKLQGLGVRGFRCDAAYMVPAETWRVLIGEAKRRDPECLFAAETLGCTFEQARETAGAGFDYLFNSFAWWDLKKGWALEQYERLRVLAPSIAFPENHDMGRLAAEVVGGAAEIAAHLRARYALAAFFSAGVLMPVGYEWGYRRRLHVVETTPASREHDTGIDISASVAAINKLRAEIPAANVEGAQQRISAPDSDLVALARFDTGHHASARNAVIVLYNPTERPLPVDAGTLIARTGGMLGPWTDRTPEAEPIAFHPGSAIDLAPGELRIITADAAKVARLPLHDRPEGRGRVVIEAVTPELDGGRSAVKRVVGESLHVEADIFSDGHEIIDAAVLSRVAGTETWRRDPMVFIDNDRWGGSVPLEKNARYEVTIEAWRDGFSSWMRDTLKKRDAGVDVRLETIEGVALVQTAADLATGRDKDRLAALVSALAAEQSGSAAQLDRILQPDSVKLVRAHAERVNLSRYPVVLPVIVDRLAARFSAWYEIFPRSQSMDVNRHGTFQDVIDRLPQIRELGFDVLYFTPIHPVGRTNRKGKNNTLKALPGDVGSVYAVGAEEGGHEAVHPDLGTLEDFERLVAASHAYGMEIALDFAIQCSPDHPWIKNHPEWFEWRPDGTLKFAENPPKKYEDISNVHFYGGALPSLWIELRDILLGWCARGVRIFRVDNPHTKPIPFWEWVIAEVNGQYPDAIFLAEAFTRPKMMKKLAKAGYQQSYTYFTWRNTKAELTEYALELAGEMGEYYRPNFFANTPDINPYYLQTSGRPGFVVRSTLAATLSSVYGIYNGFEMCEAAPYPGKEEYLNSEKYELKAWDYHRPGNIREHIIKLNQIRRENPALWDFRNVHFCGAFNDEIIAYAKVTPELDNCVFVMVNLDPKNRQECTYEVPLWLFGLPDDGAVEVEDLLQGYTFELRGKSHRIALDPAERSCVIWRLRVPRRLAG
;
A
#
# COMPACT_ATOMS: atom_id res chain seq x y z
N MET A 1 12.33 -44.25 7.59
CA MET A 1 11.03 -44.83 7.22
C MET A 1 10.12 -43.82 6.54
N ASN A 2 9.47 -44.22 5.44
CA ASN A 2 8.28 -43.60 4.79
C ASN A 2 8.47 -42.58 3.65
N ALA A 3 9.63 -42.49 2.99
CA ALA A 3 9.66 -41.89 1.65
C ALA A 3 9.59 -43.01 0.58
N PRO A 4 8.58 -43.04 -0.32
CA PRO A 4 8.45 -44.10 -1.31
C PRO A 4 9.52 -43.99 -2.40
N THR A 5 10.00 -45.13 -2.92
CA THR A 5 10.99 -45.19 -3.99
C THR A 5 10.39 -44.80 -5.35
N THR A 6 10.98 -43.78 -5.99
CA THR A 6 10.55 -43.25 -7.29
C THR A 6 11.24 -44.00 -8.44
N ALA A 7 10.79 -45.21 -8.75
CA ALA A 7 11.08 -45.79 -10.05
C ALA A 7 9.81 -46.41 -10.60
N THR A 8 9.25 -45.86 -11.69
CA THR A 8 9.18 -46.51 -13.00
C THR A 8 8.28 -45.77 -14.00
N LYS A 9 8.58 -46.03 -15.28
CA LYS A 9 7.95 -45.53 -16.51
C LYS A 9 6.44 -45.73 -16.56
N ALA A 10 5.77 -44.76 -17.18
CA ALA A 10 4.33 -44.76 -17.44
C ALA A 10 3.87 -45.91 -18.37
N ALA A 11 2.76 -46.55 -18.00
CA ALA A 11 1.90 -47.36 -18.86
C ALA A 11 0.61 -46.57 -19.20
N PRO A 12 -0.07 -46.85 -20.34
CA PRO A 12 -1.16 -46.00 -20.82
C PRO A 12 -2.43 -46.19 -19.99
N ALA A 13 -3.11 -45.07 -19.73
CA ALA A 13 -4.27 -44.94 -18.86
C ALA A 13 -5.45 -45.84 -19.26
N THR A 14 -5.93 -46.66 -18.32
CA THR A 14 -7.27 -47.27 -18.36
C THR A 14 -8.24 -46.45 -17.51
N GLY A 15 -9.40 -46.18 -18.10
CA GLY A 15 -10.38 -45.21 -17.62
C GLY A 15 -10.83 -45.43 -16.18
N VAL A 16 -10.69 -44.39 -15.38
CA VAL A 16 -11.44 -44.22 -14.14
C VAL A 16 -12.60 -43.28 -14.48
N GLU A 17 -13.81 -43.83 -14.52
CA GLU A 17 -15.04 -43.04 -14.44
C GLU A 17 -15.14 -42.46 -13.02
N ALA A 18 -15.22 -41.13 -12.93
CA ALA A 18 -15.42 -40.44 -11.67
C ALA A 18 -16.83 -40.70 -11.12
N LEU A 19 -16.93 -40.83 -9.80
CA LEU A 19 -18.21 -40.92 -9.07
C LEU A 19 -19.13 -39.74 -9.43
N PRO A 20 -20.47 -39.92 -9.39
CA PRO A 20 -21.42 -38.87 -9.69
C PRO A 20 -21.22 -37.64 -8.80
N ALA A 21 -21.34 -36.45 -9.39
CA ALA A 21 -21.06 -35.16 -8.77
C ALA A 21 -21.78 -34.85 -7.43
N ALA A 22 -22.76 -35.65 -7.03
CA ALA A 22 -23.39 -35.57 -5.71
C ALA A 22 -22.46 -35.97 -4.54
N PHE A 23 -21.31 -36.60 -4.84
CA PHE A 23 -20.25 -36.92 -3.86
C PHE A 23 -19.04 -35.99 -3.99
N ALA A 24 -19.13 -34.90 -4.75
CA ALA A 24 -18.10 -33.88 -4.79
C ALA A 24 -17.97 -33.21 -3.40
N PRO A 25 -16.76 -32.81 -2.98
CA PRO A 25 -16.49 -32.46 -1.59
C PRO A 25 -17.37 -31.31 -1.13
N ARG A 26 -17.80 -31.38 0.12
CA ARG A 26 -18.41 -30.24 0.80
C ARG A 26 -17.46 -29.06 0.71
N ALA A 27 -18.03 -27.87 0.52
CA ALA A 27 -17.27 -26.63 0.49
C ALA A 27 -16.61 -26.30 1.84
N GLU A 28 -16.84 -27.09 2.90
CA GLU A 28 -16.27 -26.89 4.23
C GLU A 28 -15.60 -28.19 4.72
N GLY A 29 -14.28 -28.12 4.84
CA GLY A 29 -13.47 -29.20 5.38
C GLY A 29 -13.53 -29.33 6.90
N PRO A 30 -13.47 -30.55 7.48
CA PRO A 30 -13.58 -30.72 8.92
C PRO A 30 -12.36 -30.11 9.64
N ARG A 31 -12.62 -29.45 10.78
CA ARG A 31 -11.61 -28.95 11.72
C ARG A 31 -11.80 -29.68 13.03
N ILE A 32 -10.84 -30.56 13.34
CA ILE A 32 -10.99 -31.55 14.41
C ILE A 32 -10.04 -31.25 15.57
N TYR A 33 -10.59 -31.13 16.78
CA TYR A 33 -9.82 -31.07 18.03
C TYR A 33 -9.89 -32.42 18.76
N ASN A 34 -8.75 -33.05 19.00
CA ASN A 34 -8.71 -34.34 19.69
C ASN A 34 -8.57 -34.14 21.21
N LEU A 35 -9.65 -34.38 21.96
CA LEU A 35 -9.67 -34.41 23.42
C LEU A 35 -9.29 -35.81 23.90
N PHE A 36 -8.22 -35.91 24.70
CA PHE A 36 -7.68 -37.19 25.18
C PHE A 36 -8.28 -37.57 26.55
N PRO A 37 -9.19 -38.56 26.63
CA PRO A 37 -10.01 -38.83 27.82
C PRO A 37 -9.22 -39.06 29.11
N LEU A 38 -8.14 -39.86 29.06
CA LEU A 38 -7.28 -40.15 30.21
C LEU A 38 -6.63 -38.91 30.82
N LEU A 39 -6.28 -37.94 29.99
CA LEU A 39 -5.68 -36.69 30.43
C LEU A 39 -6.72 -35.78 31.08
N VAL A 40 -8.00 -35.92 30.74
CA VAL A 40 -9.04 -35.04 31.27
C VAL A 40 -9.69 -35.65 32.51
N GLY A 41 -9.92 -36.96 32.53
CA GLY A 41 -10.55 -37.63 33.65
C GLY A 41 -11.98 -37.99 33.33
N ARG A 42 -12.95 -37.51 34.11
CA ARG A 42 -14.33 -37.99 34.01
C ARG A 42 -15.15 -37.30 32.94
N VAL A 43 -16.27 -37.89 32.55
CA VAL A 43 -17.14 -37.37 31.48
C VAL A 43 -17.62 -35.95 31.76
N ALA A 44 -17.98 -35.62 32.99
CA ALA A 44 -18.33 -34.25 33.37
C ALA A 44 -17.19 -33.26 33.13
N ASP A 45 -15.94 -33.70 33.29
CA ASP A 45 -14.77 -32.86 33.04
C ASP A 45 -14.51 -32.70 31.53
N TRP A 46 -14.80 -33.74 30.72
CA TRP A 46 -14.77 -33.61 29.25
C TRP A 46 -15.80 -32.59 28.79
N THR A 47 -17.01 -32.66 29.36
CA THR A 47 -18.12 -31.76 29.01
C THR A 47 -17.73 -30.31 29.24
N ARG A 48 -17.00 -30.02 30.31
CA ARG A 48 -16.55 -28.65 30.64
C ARG A 48 -15.52 -28.10 29.65
N GLU A 49 -14.81 -28.93 28.90
CA GLU A 49 -13.84 -28.49 27.89
C GLU A 49 -14.51 -28.06 26.57
N LEU A 50 -15.76 -28.45 26.33
CA LEU A 50 -16.43 -28.24 25.04
C LEU A 50 -16.56 -26.77 24.62
N PRO A 51 -16.98 -25.83 25.50
CA PRO A 51 -17.08 -24.42 25.11
C PRO A 51 -15.72 -23.89 24.65
N ARG A 52 -14.65 -24.26 25.36
CA ARG A 52 -13.29 -23.85 24.99
C ARG A 52 -12.89 -24.41 23.63
N ILE A 53 -13.19 -25.67 23.34
CA ILE A 53 -12.86 -26.29 22.04
C ILE A 53 -13.62 -25.60 20.90
N ALA A 54 -14.90 -25.26 21.11
CA ALA A 54 -15.70 -24.53 20.14
C ALA A 54 -15.15 -23.12 19.90
N ASP A 55 -14.71 -22.43 20.96
CA ASP A 55 -14.11 -21.10 20.89
C ASP A 55 -12.78 -21.10 20.12
N LEU A 56 -12.08 -22.24 20.09
CA LEU A 56 -10.92 -22.46 19.21
C LEU A 56 -11.32 -22.65 17.73
N GLY A 57 -12.59 -22.48 17.38
CA GLY A 57 -13.09 -22.55 16.01
C GLY A 57 -13.06 -23.94 15.40
N PHE A 58 -12.90 -24.98 16.21
CA PHE A 58 -13.13 -26.35 15.78
C PHE A 58 -14.62 -26.62 15.71
N ASP A 59 -15.04 -27.43 14.76
CA ASP A 59 -16.43 -27.87 14.59
C ASP A 59 -16.60 -29.34 14.99
N TRP A 60 -15.50 -30.04 15.26
CA TRP A 60 -15.50 -31.40 15.78
C TRP A 60 -14.63 -31.55 17.03
N VAL A 61 -15.17 -32.23 18.04
CA VAL A 61 -14.39 -32.79 19.15
C VAL A 61 -14.25 -34.29 18.94
N TYR A 62 -13.03 -34.78 18.95
CA TYR A 62 -12.71 -36.19 18.76
C TYR A 62 -12.19 -36.81 20.06
N LEU A 63 -12.89 -37.84 20.54
CA LEU A 63 -12.49 -38.64 21.70
C LEU A 63 -11.78 -39.94 21.27
N ASN A 64 -10.62 -40.19 21.87
CA ASN A 64 -10.02 -41.53 21.84
C ASN A 64 -10.95 -42.53 22.58
N PRO A 65 -10.73 -43.85 22.46
CA PRO A 65 -11.62 -44.83 23.08
C PRO A 65 -11.77 -44.60 24.58
N PHE A 66 -13.02 -44.65 25.06
CA PHE A 66 -13.37 -44.39 26.45
C PHE A 66 -14.03 -45.59 27.16
N HIS A 67 -14.08 -46.73 26.48
CA HIS A 67 -14.75 -47.92 26.96
C HIS A 67 -13.85 -48.75 27.88
N GLN A 68 -14.47 -49.61 28.69
CA GLN A 68 -13.78 -50.41 29.70
C GLN A 68 -12.62 -51.20 29.08
N THR A 69 -11.40 -50.89 29.55
CA THR A 69 -10.18 -51.51 29.03
C THR A 69 -9.91 -52.87 29.66
N GLY A 70 -9.15 -53.70 28.94
CA GLY A 70 -8.66 -55.00 29.41
C GLY A 70 -7.53 -54.89 30.44
N GLY A 71 -6.91 -56.03 30.76
CA GLY A 71 -5.92 -56.15 31.83
C GLY A 71 -4.69 -55.25 31.66
N SER A 72 -4.34 -54.84 30.44
CA SER A 72 -3.25 -53.89 30.20
C SER A 72 -3.59 -52.44 30.57
N GLY A 73 -4.89 -52.12 30.70
CA GLY A 73 -5.35 -50.76 30.95
C GLY A 73 -5.30 -49.83 29.74
N SER A 74 -4.93 -50.36 28.56
CA SER A 74 -4.77 -49.59 27.31
C SER A 74 -6.11 -49.22 26.71
N LEU A 75 -6.29 -47.95 26.34
CA LEU A 75 -7.53 -47.45 25.71
C LEU A 75 -7.86 -48.20 24.41
N TYR A 76 -6.84 -48.56 23.63
CA TYR A 76 -7.03 -49.29 22.38
C TYR A 76 -7.14 -50.81 22.61
N ALA A 77 -6.88 -51.29 23.82
CA ALA A 77 -7.24 -52.64 24.29
C ALA A 77 -8.63 -52.62 24.95
N VAL A 78 -9.67 -52.40 24.15
CA VAL A 78 -11.05 -52.37 24.64
C VAL A 78 -11.49 -53.79 25.01
N ALA A 79 -11.84 -54.01 26.29
CA ALA A 79 -12.30 -55.31 26.77
C ALA A 79 -13.81 -55.44 26.75
N ASP A 80 -14.53 -54.36 27.02
CA ASP A 80 -15.98 -54.30 26.93
C ASP A 80 -16.40 -52.94 26.33
N PRO A 81 -16.80 -52.93 25.05
CA PRO A 81 -17.19 -51.70 24.36
C PRO A 81 -18.55 -51.15 24.82
N ASP A 82 -19.34 -51.88 25.61
CA ASP A 82 -20.66 -51.40 26.05
C ASP A 82 -20.65 -50.68 27.39
N ARG A 83 -19.51 -50.72 28.10
CA ARG A 83 -19.36 -50.08 29.40
C ARG A 83 -18.38 -48.92 29.33
N LEU A 84 -18.69 -47.85 30.05
CA LEU A 84 -17.76 -46.76 30.25
C LEU A 84 -16.66 -47.23 31.20
N ASP A 85 -15.41 -46.91 30.88
CA ASP A 85 -14.29 -47.22 31.76
C ASP A 85 -14.45 -46.48 33.09
N GLU A 86 -14.23 -47.18 34.21
CA GLU A 86 -14.47 -46.62 35.54
C GLU A 86 -13.65 -45.36 35.82
N ARG A 87 -12.48 -45.21 35.19
CA ARG A 87 -11.65 -44.00 35.30
C ARG A 87 -12.41 -42.75 34.84
N PHE A 88 -13.38 -42.93 33.96
CA PHE A 88 -14.13 -41.85 33.34
C PHE A 88 -15.52 -41.64 33.93
N ARG A 89 -16.02 -42.60 34.72
CA ARG A 89 -17.39 -42.59 35.22
C ARG A 89 -17.59 -41.54 36.33
N ASP A 90 -18.59 -40.68 36.16
CA ASP A 90 -19.02 -39.75 37.21
C ASP A 90 -19.76 -40.48 38.34
N ALA A 91 -19.38 -40.16 39.58
CA ALA A 91 -19.88 -40.83 40.79
C ALA A 91 -21.16 -40.16 41.32
N ASP A 92 -22.13 -39.95 40.44
CA ASP A 92 -23.36 -39.20 40.72
C ASP A 92 -24.66 -40.02 40.53
N GLY A 93 -24.52 -41.32 40.22
CA GLY A 93 -25.62 -42.28 40.18
C GLY A 93 -26.30 -42.46 38.81
N ARG A 94 -25.82 -41.76 37.77
CA ARG A 94 -26.34 -41.89 36.39
C ARG A 94 -25.66 -43.02 35.61
N SER A 95 -26.37 -43.59 34.62
CA SER A 95 -25.87 -44.68 33.77
C SER A 95 -24.80 -44.22 32.76
N ASP A 96 -23.90 -45.12 32.37
CA ASP A 96 -22.81 -44.86 31.42
C ASP A 96 -23.29 -44.25 30.09
N ASP A 97 -24.29 -44.88 29.47
CA ASP A 97 -24.86 -44.40 28.19
C ASP A 97 -25.50 -43.01 28.35
N ASP A 98 -26.17 -42.73 29.48
CA ASP A 98 -26.74 -41.40 29.75
C ASP A 98 -25.65 -40.34 29.90
N GLN A 99 -24.53 -40.66 30.56
CA GLN A 99 -23.42 -39.71 30.72
C GLN A 99 -22.82 -39.33 29.36
N ILE A 100 -22.61 -40.29 28.46
CA ILE A 100 -22.07 -40.01 27.12
C ILE A 100 -23.10 -39.29 26.25
N ARG A 101 -24.38 -39.65 26.33
CA ARG A 101 -25.43 -38.96 25.59
C ARG A 101 -25.54 -37.49 26.00
N ASP A 102 -25.48 -37.22 27.29
CA ASP A 102 -25.50 -35.86 27.82
C ASP A 102 -24.27 -35.07 27.34
N PHE A 103 -23.08 -35.69 27.31
CA PHE A 103 -21.88 -35.05 26.75
C PHE A 103 -22.05 -34.71 25.27
N CYS A 104 -22.52 -35.64 24.45
CA CYS A 104 -22.74 -35.40 23.02
C CYS A 104 -23.76 -34.29 22.78
N ALA A 105 -24.87 -34.28 23.53
CA ALA A 105 -25.86 -33.22 23.45
C ALA A 105 -25.27 -31.85 23.86
N ALA A 106 -24.42 -31.81 24.89
CA ALA A 106 -23.74 -30.59 25.30
C ALA A 106 -22.73 -30.10 24.25
N ALA A 107 -22.05 -31.01 23.56
CA ALA A 107 -21.15 -30.67 22.45
C ALA A 107 -21.94 -30.04 21.31
N GLU A 108 -23.05 -30.67 20.91
CA GLU A 108 -23.92 -30.14 19.85
C GLU A 108 -24.49 -28.77 20.22
N ALA A 109 -24.91 -28.59 21.48
CA ALA A 109 -25.38 -27.30 21.98
C ALA A 109 -24.30 -26.21 21.92
N SER A 110 -23.03 -26.60 22.05
CA SER A 110 -21.88 -25.71 21.89
C SER A 110 -21.46 -25.55 20.42
N GLY A 111 -22.20 -26.15 19.48
CA GLY A 111 -21.91 -26.12 18.04
C GLY A 111 -20.88 -27.15 17.58
N LEU A 112 -20.49 -28.09 18.44
CA LEU A 112 -19.52 -29.14 18.15
C LEU A 112 -20.20 -30.45 17.80
N LYS A 113 -19.66 -31.16 16.82
CA LYS A 113 -20.02 -32.55 16.57
C LYS A 113 -19.01 -33.47 17.24
N VAL A 114 -19.50 -34.55 17.85
CA VAL A 114 -18.62 -35.52 18.50
C VAL A 114 -18.20 -36.59 17.51
N MET A 115 -16.90 -36.82 17.43
CA MET A 115 -16.28 -37.96 16.75
C MET A 115 -15.62 -38.85 17.80
N THR A 116 -15.57 -40.16 17.54
CA THR A 116 -14.81 -41.09 18.38
C THR A 116 -14.06 -42.09 17.53
N ASP A 117 -13.05 -42.73 18.12
CA ASP A 117 -12.38 -43.82 17.44
C ASP A 117 -13.29 -45.04 17.27
N LEU A 118 -13.18 -45.64 16.10
CA LEU A 118 -13.75 -46.94 15.78
C LEU A 118 -12.61 -47.93 15.56
N VAL A 119 -12.22 -48.60 16.64
CA VAL A 119 -11.16 -49.63 16.66
C VAL A 119 -11.83 -50.98 16.51
N ILE A 120 -11.77 -51.54 15.31
CA ILE A 120 -12.45 -52.80 15.00
C ILE A 120 -11.55 -53.84 14.36
N ASN A 121 -10.29 -53.53 14.10
CA ASN A 121 -9.28 -54.51 13.64
C ASN A 121 -8.81 -55.43 14.79
N HIS A 122 -8.93 -55.00 16.05
CA HIS A 122 -8.52 -55.79 17.23
C HIS A 122 -9.32 -55.41 18.50
N THR A 123 -9.23 -56.23 19.56
CA THR A 123 -9.76 -55.92 20.93
C THR A 123 -8.81 -56.43 22.03
N ALA A 124 -9.09 -56.22 23.31
CA ALA A 124 -8.28 -56.79 24.39
C ALA A 124 -8.36 -58.33 24.43
N ASN A 125 -7.23 -58.99 24.65
CA ASN A 125 -7.14 -60.45 24.67
C ASN A 125 -7.86 -61.12 25.86
N ASP A 126 -8.02 -60.39 26.96
CA ASP A 126 -8.78 -60.80 28.14
C ASP A 126 -10.17 -60.13 28.19
N GLY A 127 -10.65 -59.61 27.06
CA GLY A 127 -11.96 -58.98 26.91
C GLY A 127 -13.13 -59.97 26.89
N THR A 128 -14.35 -59.46 27.07
CA THR A 128 -15.56 -60.29 27.07
C THR A 128 -15.76 -60.99 25.73
N LEU A 129 -15.52 -60.28 24.63
CA LEU A 129 -15.63 -60.86 23.29
C LEU A 129 -14.62 -61.98 23.06
N ALA A 130 -13.35 -61.79 23.46
CA ALA A 130 -12.32 -62.82 23.35
C ALA A 130 -12.63 -64.06 24.22
N ARG A 131 -13.24 -63.88 25.40
CA ARG A 131 -13.65 -65.00 26.27
C ARG A 131 -14.87 -65.76 25.78
N GLU A 132 -15.90 -65.05 25.35
CA GLU A 132 -17.20 -65.64 25.01
C GLU A 132 -17.28 -66.08 23.55
N ARG A 133 -16.58 -65.36 22.67
CA ARG A 133 -16.54 -65.59 21.21
C ARG A 133 -15.10 -65.66 20.67
N PRO A 134 -14.24 -66.54 21.22
CA PRO A 134 -12.87 -66.74 20.73
C PRO A 134 -12.80 -67.26 19.29
N ASP A 135 -13.92 -67.73 18.73
CA ASP A 135 -14.05 -68.15 17.34
C ASP A 135 -13.97 -67.00 16.33
N LEU A 136 -14.21 -65.75 16.75
CA LEU A 136 -14.16 -64.57 15.89
C LEU A 136 -12.76 -63.96 15.74
N PHE A 137 -11.75 -64.59 16.34
CA PHE A 137 -10.39 -64.09 16.38
C PHE A 137 -9.45 -64.97 15.58
N LEU A 138 -8.42 -64.34 15.02
CA LEU A 138 -7.32 -65.05 14.40
C LEU A 138 -6.61 -65.86 15.48
N LYS A 139 -6.12 -67.05 15.10
CA LYS A 139 -5.42 -67.95 16.01
C LYS A 139 -4.02 -68.23 15.50
N ASP A 140 -3.07 -68.24 16.43
CA ASP A 140 -1.73 -68.72 16.14
C ASP A 140 -1.74 -70.23 15.93
N ALA A 141 -0.63 -70.74 15.40
CA ALA A 141 -0.53 -72.15 14.99
C ALA A 141 -0.75 -73.15 16.14
N ASP A 142 -0.60 -72.74 17.41
CA ASP A 142 -0.88 -73.54 18.60
C ASP A 142 -2.35 -73.47 19.07
N GLY A 143 -3.19 -72.75 18.31
CA GLY A 143 -4.63 -72.61 18.53
C GLY A 143 -4.99 -71.57 19.59
N THR A 144 -4.00 -70.88 20.17
CA THR A 144 -4.25 -69.69 21.01
C THR A 144 -4.59 -68.48 20.12
N ILE A 145 -5.23 -67.46 20.69
CA ILE A 145 -5.62 -66.27 19.91
C ILE A 145 -4.36 -65.47 19.54
N ALA A 146 -4.26 -65.11 18.27
CA ALA A 146 -3.15 -64.37 17.72
C ALA A 146 -3.21 -62.89 18.12
N SER A 147 -2.03 -62.31 18.32
CA SER A 147 -1.87 -60.88 18.58
C SER A 147 -1.41 -60.12 17.33
N PRO A 148 -1.96 -58.92 17.10
CA PRO A 148 -1.53 -58.07 16.00
C PRO A 148 -0.09 -57.58 16.21
N PHE A 149 0.55 -57.19 15.11
CA PHE A 149 1.96 -56.79 15.14
C PHE A 149 2.32 -55.80 14.04
N ALA A 150 3.36 -55.01 14.32
CA ALA A 150 4.02 -54.17 13.32
C ALA A 150 5.41 -54.72 12.97
N VAL A 151 5.81 -54.55 11.71
CA VAL A 151 7.14 -54.88 11.19
C VAL A 151 7.86 -53.59 10.83
N ASP A 152 9.12 -53.45 11.25
CA ASP A 152 9.93 -52.27 10.96
C ASP A 152 10.14 -52.12 9.43
N PRO A 153 9.75 -50.97 8.83
CA PRO A 153 9.87 -50.70 7.39
C PRO A 153 11.31 -50.66 6.87
N ASP A 154 12.27 -50.25 7.69
CA ASP A 154 13.68 -50.16 7.31
C ASP A 154 14.45 -51.47 7.66
N ASP A 155 13.90 -52.31 8.56
CA ASP A 155 14.41 -53.65 8.90
C ASP A 155 13.28 -54.68 9.13
N PRO A 156 12.84 -55.42 8.09
CA PRO A 156 11.69 -56.32 8.17
C PRO A 156 11.84 -57.51 9.12
N THR A 157 13.00 -57.69 9.77
CA THR A 157 13.22 -58.73 10.78
C THR A 157 12.81 -58.31 12.20
N LYS A 158 12.62 -57.00 12.44
CA LYS A 158 12.16 -56.48 13.74
C LYS A 158 10.65 -56.38 13.75
N ARG A 159 10.02 -57.21 14.58
CA ARG A 159 8.57 -57.29 14.75
C ARG A 159 8.18 -56.93 16.18
N THR A 160 7.31 -55.93 16.33
CA THR A 160 6.73 -55.55 17.61
C THR A 160 5.33 -56.17 17.69
N VAL A 161 5.17 -57.19 18.52
CA VAL A 161 3.89 -57.89 18.73
C VAL A 161 3.21 -57.32 19.96
N TRP A 162 1.94 -56.95 19.83
CA TRP A 162 1.16 -56.41 20.94
C TRP A 162 0.40 -57.53 21.64
N GLY A 163 1.09 -58.22 22.54
CA GLY A 163 0.62 -59.46 23.17
C GLY A 163 -0.62 -59.34 24.06
N ASP A 164 -1.03 -58.13 24.41
CA ASP A 164 -2.28 -57.83 25.14
C ASP A 164 -3.50 -57.66 24.22
N LEU A 165 -3.27 -57.56 22.91
CA LEU A 165 -4.31 -57.42 21.91
C LEU A 165 -4.62 -58.76 21.24
N ALA A 166 -5.87 -58.91 20.83
CA ALA A 166 -6.39 -60.05 20.08
C ALA A 166 -6.88 -59.58 18.71
N GLU A 167 -6.31 -60.16 17.65
CA GLU A 167 -6.60 -59.76 16.28
C GLU A 167 -7.91 -60.40 15.77
N LEU A 168 -8.76 -59.59 15.16
CA LEU A 168 -10.08 -60.00 14.70
C LEU A 168 -10.02 -60.57 13.27
N ASP A 169 -10.66 -61.72 13.05
CA ASP A 169 -10.58 -62.42 11.76
C ASP A 169 -11.60 -61.88 10.76
N TYR A 170 -11.14 -60.96 9.91
CA TYR A 170 -11.93 -60.45 8.78
C TYR A 170 -11.74 -61.23 7.49
N HIS A 171 -10.85 -62.22 7.47
CA HIS A 171 -10.62 -63.06 6.30
C HIS A 171 -11.62 -64.21 6.27
N ALA A 172 -11.95 -64.80 7.42
CA ALA A 172 -12.99 -65.80 7.54
C ALA A 172 -14.38 -65.17 7.36
N GLU A 173 -15.13 -65.63 6.36
CA GLU A 173 -16.41 -65.03 5.95
C GLU A 173 -17.43 -64.97 7.10
N HIS A 174 -17.58 -66.05 7.87
CA HIS A 174 -18.50 -66.07 9.01
C HIS A 174 -18.10 -65.04 10.07
N ALA A 175 -16.81 -65.00 10.44
CA ALA A 175 -16.31 -64.06 11.43
C ALA A 175 -16.47 -62.62 10.92
N ARG A 176 -16.08 -62.32 9.68
CA ARG A 176 -16.28 -61.00 9.06
C ARG A 176 -17.74 -60.54 9.09
N HIS A 177 -18.70 -61.39 8.73
CA HIS A 177 -20.11 -61.00 8.75
C HIS A 177 -20.61 -60.70 10.16
N GLU A 178 -20.29 -61.56 11.13
CA GLU A 178 -20.69 -61.30 12.53
C GLU A 178 -19.99 -60.08 13.09
N LEU A 179 -18.70 -59.89 12.83
CA LEU A 179 -17.97 -58.69 13.24
C LEU A 179 -18.56 -57.44 12.59
N THR A 180 -18.88 -57.48 11.29
CA THR A 180 -19.54 -56.36 10.61
C THR A 180 -20.89 -56.04 11.25
N ARG A 181 -21.66 -57.07 11.65
CA ARG A 181 -22.94 -56.87 12.33
C ARG A 181 -22.76 -56.30 13.74
N ILE A 182 -21.82 -56.83 14.51
CA ILE A 182 -21.49 -56.37 15.88
C ILE A 182 -21.06 -54.91 15.83
N TRP A 183 -20.06 -54.60 15.00
CA TRP A 183 -19.54 -53.24 14.88
C TRP A 183 -20.55 -52.30 14.22
N GLY A 184 -21.37 -52.78 13.30
CA GLY A 184 -22.47 -52.00 12.74
C GLY A 184 -23.52 -51.61 13.81
N ALA A 185 -23.85 -52.53 14.71
CA ALA A 185 -24.72 -52.24 15.84
C ALA A 185 -24.06 -51.29 16.85
N TYR A 186 -22.77 -51.47 17.10
CA TYR A 186 -21.99 -50.59 17.99
C TYR A 186 -21.90 -49.15 17.44
N VAL A 187 -21.60 -49.00 16.15
CA VAL A 187 -21.64 -47.70 15.46
C VAL A 187 -23.03 -47.08 15.57
N ALA A 188 -24.09 -47.87 15.31
CA ALA A 188 -25.46 -47.38 15.43
C ALA A 188 -25.81 -46.96 16.87
N LYS A 189 -25.31 -47.68 17.88
CA LYS A 189 -25.46 -47.32 19.30
C LYS A 189 -24.81 -45.97 19.57
N LEU A 190 -23.54 -45.79 19.21
CA LEU A 190 -22.82 -44.53 19.41
C LEU A 190 -23.50 -43.38 18.66
N GLN A 191 -23.97 -43.60 17.44
CA GLN A 191 -24.79 -42.61 16.71
C GLN A 191 -26.07 -42.26 17.47
N GLY A 192 -26.74 -43.24 18.05
CA GLY A 192 -27.91 -43.03 18.91
C GLY A 192 -27.61 -42.29 20.22
N LEU A 193 -26.37 -42.37 20.72
CA LEU A 193 -25.91 -41.52 21.83
C LEU A 193 -25.56 -40.09 21.38
N GLY A 194 -25.50 -39.83 20.07
CA GLY A 194 -25.21 -38.50 19.51
C GLY A 194 -23.82 -38.36 18.91
N VAL A 195 -23.05 -39.44 18.76
CA VAL A 195 -21.77 -39.44 18.03
C VAL A 195 -22.03 -39.32 16.54
N ARG A 196 -21.39 -38.35 15.89
CA ARG A 196 -21.65 -37.96 14.48
C ARG A 196 -20.51 -38.31 13.54
N GLY A 197 -19.44 -38.93 14.01
CA GLY A 197 -18.33 -39.29 13.14
C GLY A 197 -17.37 -40.30 13.76
N PHE A 198 -16.57 -40.92 12.90
CA PHE A 198 -15.61 -41.93 13.29
C PHE A 198 -14.26 -41.72 12.59
N ARG A 199 -13.19 -41.73 13.39
CA ARG A 199 -11.84 -42.03 12.88
C ARG A 199 -11.71 -43.56 12.88
N CYS A 200 -11.43 -44.13 11.72
CA CYS A 200 -11.22 -45.57 11.58
C CYS A 200 -9.73 -45.89 11.65
N ASP A 201 -9.33 -46.49 12.76
CA ASP A 201 -7.94 -46.84 13.06
C ASP A 201 -7.42 -47.95 12.14
N ALA A 202 -6.19 -47.81 11.65
CA ALA A 202 -5.52 -48.78 10.77
C ALA A 202 -6.44 -49.35 9.67
N ALA A 203 -7.24 -48.48 9.03
CA ALA A 203 -8.38 -48.87 8.22
C ALA A 203 -8.02 -49.78 7.04
N TYR A 204 -6.81 -49.62 6.48
CA TYR A 204 -6.28 -50.45 5.39
C TYR A 204 -6.09 -51.93 5.76
N MET A 205 -6.08 -52.27 7.06
CA MET A 205 -6.02 -53.64 7.56
C MET A 205 -7.38 -54.34 7.56
N VAL A 206 -8.48 -53.59 7.46
CA VAL A 206 -9.83 -54.14 7.35
C VAL A 206 -10.26 -54.05 5.88
N PRO A 207 -10.86 -55.12 5.30
CA PRO A 207 -11.25 -55.12 3.90
C PRO A 207 -12.20 -53.95 3.53
N ALA A 208 -11.97 -53.35 2.35
CA ALA A 208 -12.76 -52.24 1.83
C ALA A 208 -14.27 -52.53 1.73
N GLU A 209 -14.67 -53.78 1.52
CA GLU A 209 -16.08 -54.18 1.49
C GLU A 209 -16.78 -54.03 2.85
N THR A 210 -16.08 -54.36 3.94
CA THR A 210 -16.59 -54.19 5.30
C THR A 210 -16.87 -52.71 5.55
N TRP A 211 -15.93 -51.85 5.18
CA TRP A 211 -16.11 -50.41 5.29
C TRP A 211 -17.26 -49.89 4.47
N ARG A 212 -17.42 -50.30 3.21
CA ARG A 212 -18.56 -49.89 2.37
C ARG A 212 -19.90 -50.17 3.04
N VAL A 213 -20.03 -51.34 3.68
CA VAL A 213 -21.25 -51.70 4.39
C VAL A 213 -21.44 -50.83 5.63
N LEU A 214 -20.43 -50.75 6.50
CA LEU A 214 -20.52 -49.99 7.75
C LEU A 214 -20.81 -48.51 7.49
N ILE A 215 -20.04 -47.88 6.60
CA ILE A 215 -20.20 -46.48 6.23
C ILE A 215 -21.56 -46.26 5.57
N GLY A 216 -21.93 -47.11 4.61
CA GLY A 216 -23.19 -46.96 3.89
C GLY A 216 -24.42 -47.15 4.77
N GLU A 217 -24.34 -48.00 5.80
CA GLU A 217 -25.39 -48.17 6.80
C GLU A 217 -25.44 -46.98 7.77
N ALA A 218 -24.30 -46.56 8.33
CA ALA A 218 -24.21 -45.41 9.22
C ALA A 218 -24.68 -44.11 8.54
N LYS A 219 -24.28 -43.88 7.28
CA LYS A 219 -24.72 -42.73 6.48
C LYS A 219 -26.18 -42.81 6.05
N ARG A 220 -26.76 -44.00 5.92
CA ARG A 220 -28.22 -44.09 5.70
C ARG A 220 -29.01 -43.63 6.91
N ARG A 221 -28.50 -43.91 8.11
CA ARG A 221 -29.12 -43.43 9.36
C ARG A 221 -28.90 -41.93 9.53
N ASP A 222 -27.67 -41.51 9.33
CA ASP A 222 -27.27 -40.12 9.40
C ASP A 222 -26.36 -39.78 8.22
N PRO A 223 -26.90 -39.21 7.13
CA PRO A 223 -26.13 -38.87 5.93
C PRO A 223 -24.95 -37.94 6.18
N GLU A 224 -25.03 -37.18 7.27
CA GLU A 224 -24.00 -36.24 7.70
C GLU A 224 -22.88 -36.91 8.49
N CYS A 225 -23.00 -38.20 8.82
CA CYS A 225 -22.02 -38.93 9.61
C CYS A 225 -20.71 -39.07 8.83
N LEU A 226 -19.61 -38.60 9.43
CA LEU A 226 -18.31 -38.55 8.77
C LEU A 226 -17.46 -39.78 9.08
N PHE A 227 -16.84 -40.36 8.05
CA PHE A 227 -15.84 -41.43 8.20
C PHE A 227 -14.50 -41.01 7.59
N ALA A 228 -13.46 -40.99 8.43
CA ALA A 228 -12.10 -40.70 8.02
C ALA A 228 -11.22 -41.94 8.18
N ALA A 229 -10.61 -42.40 7.08
CA ALA A 229 -9.70 -43.55 7.09
C ALA A 229 -8.29 -43.13 7.46
N GLU A 230 -7.73 -43.79 8.46
CA GLU A 230 -6.30 -43.76 8.67
C GLU A 230 -5.59 -44.71 7.69
N THR A 231 -4.84 -44.13 6.75
CA THR A 231 -4.04 -44.86 5.76
C THR A 231 -2.54 -44.61 5.92
N LEU A 232 -2.12 -44.27 7.14
CA LEU A 232 -0.74 -43.91 7.43
C LEU A 232 0.14 -45.17 7.38
N GLY A 233 1.29 -45.07 6.69
CA GLY A 233 2.26 -46.17 6.59
C GLY A 233 1.94 -47.26 5.55
N CYS A 234 0.81 -47.20 4.84
CA CYS A 234 0.49 -48.18 3.80
C CYS A 234 1.12 -47.82 2.43
N THR A 235 1.09 -48.77 1.48
CA THR A 235 1.54 -48.52 0.09
C THR A 235 0.55 -47.65 -0.69
N PHE A 236 0.99 -47.06 -1.81
CA PHE A 236 0.13 -46.22 -2.65
C PHE A 236 -1.08 -46.99 -3.21
N GLU A 237 -0.91 -48.25 -3.61
CA GLU A 237 -2.02 -49.08 -4.10
C GLU A 237 -3.03 -49.40 -2.99
N GLN A 238 -2.57 -49.74 -1.78
CA GLN A 238 -3.46 -49.95 -0.63
C GLN A 238 -4.23 -48.68 -0.26
N ALA A 239 -3.58 -47.51 -0.31
CA ALA A 239 -4.23 -46.23 -0.09
C ALA A 239 -5.30 -45.97 -1.17
N ARG A 240 -5.00 -46.25 -2.43
CA ARG A 240 -5.94 -46.12 -3.56
C ARG A 240 -7.15 -47.05 -3.41
N GLU A 241 -6.93 -48.31 -3.02
CA GLU A 241 -8.02 -49.27 -2.80
C GLU A 241 -8.91 -48.89 -1.61
N THR A 242 -8.30 -48.49 -0.49
CA THR A 242 -9.02 -48.04 0.72
C THR A 242 -9.83 -46.77 0.44
N ALA A 243 -9.27 -45.81 -0.30
CA ALA A 243 -9.97 -44.59 -0.71
C ALA A 243 -11.26 -44.89 -1.50
N GLY A 244 -11.21 -45.90 -2.39
CA GLY A 244 -12.36 -46.37 -3.14
C GLY A 244 -13.43 -47.11 -2.31
N ALA A 245 -13.28 -47.22 -1.00
CA ALA A 245 -14.27 -47.84 -0.10
C ALA A 245 -15.39 -46.88 0.33
N GLY A 246 -15.37 -45.62 -0.11
CA GLY A 246 -16.40 -44.63 0.22
C GLY A 246 -16.15 -43.86 1.51
N PHE A 247 -14.90 -43.80 1.96
CA PHE A 247 -14.47 -42.88 3.01
C PHE A 247 -14.60 -41.44 2.51
N ASP A 248 -15.02 -40.54 3.42
CA ASP A 248 -15.14 -39.12 3.10
C ASP A 248 -13.76 -38.46 3.02
N TYR A 249 -12.84 -38.93 3.86
CA TYR A 249 -11.49 -38.38 3.96
C TYR A 249 -10.44 -39.46 4.23
N LEU A 250 -9.23 -39.21 3.73
CA LEU A 250 -8.02 -39.96 4.07
C LEU A 250 -7.07 -39.11 4.91
N PHE A 251 -6.46 -39.69 5.95
CA PHE A 251 -5.33 -39.04 6.61
C PHE A 251 -4.08 -39.15 5.75
N ASN A 252 -3.43 -38.02 5.47
CA ASN A 252 -2.25 -37.98 4.62
C ASN A 252 -0.94 -37.83 5.41
N SER A 253 0.18 -38.00 4.70
CA SER A 253 1.51 -38.04 5.30
C SER A 253 2.17 -36.67 5.51
N PHE A 254 1.41 -35.57 5.54
CA PHE A 254 1.97 -34.22 5.65
C PHE A 254 2.89 -34.05 6.87
N ALA A 255 2.54 -34.63 8.03
CA ALA A 255 3.30 -34.48 9.27
C ALA A 255 4.78 -34.82 9.11
N TRP A 256 5.10 -35.83 8.28
CA TRP A 256 6.48 -36.30 8.03
C TRP A 256 7.17 -35.61 6.85
N TRP A 257 6.48 -34.72 6.14
CA TRP A 257 7.08 -34.04 5.00
C TRP A 257 8.06 -32.96 5.45
N ASP A 258 9.28 -33.02 4.89
CA ASP A 258 10.36 -32.07 5.14
C ASP A 258 10.15 -30.68 4.49
N LEU A 259 9.03 -30.50 3.80
CA LEU A 259 8.64 -29.29 3.05
C LEU A 259 9.57 -28.93 1.87
N LYS A 260 10.60 -29.73 1.59
CA LYS A 260 11.57 -29.47 0.52
C LYS A 260 11.42 -30.44 -0.65
N LYS A 261 11.35 -31.75 -0.39
CA LYS A 261 11.30 -32.77 -1.45
C LYS A 261 9.94 -32.79 -2.16
N GLY A 262 9.93 -33.09 -3.46
CA GLY A 262 8.71 -33.08 -4.27
C GLY A 262 7.70 -34.19 -3.97
N TRP A 263 8.10 -35.27 -3.28
CA TRP A 263 7.29 -36.50 -3.15
C TRP A 263 5.90 -36.28 -2.54
N ALA A 264 5.74 -35.35 -1.58
CA ALA A 264 4.46 -35.11 -0.93
C ALA A 264 3.47 -34.41 -1.86
N LEU A 265 3.94 -33.48 -2.68
CA LEU A 265 3.11 -32.80 -3.70
C LEU A 265 2.77 -33.76 -4.85
N GLU A 266 3.70 -34.62 -5.26
CA GLU A 266 3.43 -35.67 -6.24
C GLU A 266 2.40 -36.69 -5.72
N GLN A 267 2.52 -37.12 -4.46
CA GLN A 267 1.54 -38.01 -3.82
C GLN A 267 0.16 -37.34 -3.75
N TYR A 268 0.11 -36.09 -3.30
CA TYR A 268 -1.11 -35.29 -3.23
C TYR A 268 -1.79 -35.18 -4.60
N GLU A 269 -1.06 -34.74 -5.63
CA GLU A 269 -1.58 -34.57 -7.00
C GLU A 269 -2.13 -35.87 -7.60
N ARG A 270 -1.53 -37.01 -7.25
CA ARG A 270 -1.98 -38.33 -7.71
C ARG A 270 -3.21 -38.85 -6.97
N LEU A 271 -3.36 -38.57 -5.66
CA LEU A 271 -4.46 -39.10 -4.85
C LEU A 271 -5.68 -38.20 -4.80
N ARG A 272 -5.53 -36.88 -4.93
CA ARG A 272 -6.62 -35.91 -4.79
C ARG A 272 -7.80 -36.12 -5.74
N VAL A 273 -7.56 -36.79 -6.87
CA VAL A 273 -8.61 -37.12 -7.84
C VAL A 273 -9.51 -38.27 -7.37
N LEU A 274 -9.14 -38.95 -6.28
CA LEU A 274 -9.84 -40.11 -5.71
C LEU A 274 -10.64 -39.76 -4.46
N ALA A 275 -10.02 -39.13 -3.46
CA ALA A 275 -10.69 -38.68 -2.24
C ALA A 275 -9.96 -37.48 -1.63
N PRO A 276 -10.68 -36.55 -0.96
CA PRO A 276 -10.07 -35.51 -0.14
C PRO A 276 -9.29 -36.08 1.05
N SER A 277 -8.43 -35.26 1.61
CA SER A 277 -7.48 -35.62 2.66
C SER A 277 -7.53 -34.69 3.87
N ILE A 278 -7.11 -35.22 5.02
CA ILE A 278 -6.91 -34.49 6.28
C ILE A 278 -5.41 -34.49 6.60
N ALA A 279 -4.86 -33.30 6.81
CA ALA A 279 -3.49 -33.09 7.26
C ALA A 279 -3.46 -32.73 8.75
N PHE A 280 -2.32 -32.96 9.42
CA PHE A 280 -2.14 -32.63 10.83
C PHE A 280 -0.66 -32.31 11.11
N PRO A 281 -0.36 -31.46 12.10
CA PRO A 281 1.02 -31.15 12.46
C PRO A 281 1.68 -32.29 13.26
N GLU A 282 0.90 -32.94 14.11
CA GLU A 282 1.24 -34.14 14.90
C GLU A 282 -0.07 -34.84 15.31
N ASN A 283 0.02 -36.07 15.83
CA ASN A 283 -1.12 -36.79 16.42
C ASN A 283 -0.81 -37.30 17.84
N HIS A 284 -1.77 -37.95 18.50
CA HIS A 284 -1.62 -38.39 19.89
C HIS A 284 -0.62 -39.55 20.06
N ASP A 285 -0.43 -40.38 19.03
CA ASP A 285 0.48 -41.55 19.07
C ASP A 285 1.94 -41.20 18.77
N MET A 286 2.23 -39.97 18.35
CA MET A 286 3.59 -39.51 18.10
C MET A 286 4.26 -38.95 19.36
N GLY A 287 5.58 -38.75 19.28
CA GLY A 287 6.24 -37.79 20.16
C GLY A 287 5.65 -36.40 19.96
N ARG A 288 5.70 -35.56 21.00
CA ARG A 288 5.20 -34.18 20.90
C ARG A 288 6.24 -33.33 20.18
N LEU A 289 5.84 -32.62 19.13
CA LEU A 289 6.70 -31.76 18.33
C LEU A 289 7.39 -30.70 19.21
N ALA A 290 6.69 -30.19 20.23
CA ALA A 290 7.24 -29.23 21.17
C ALA A 290 8.49 -29.74 21.93
N ALA A 291 8.62 -31.06 22.11
CA ALA A 291 9.78 -31.66 22.75
C ALA A 291 10.99 -31.79 21.80
N GLU A 292 10.75 -31.83 20.49
CA GLU A 292 11.78 -31.99 19.46
C GLU A 292 12.37 -30.65 19.01
N VAL A 293 11.62 -29.56 19.19
CA VAL A 293 12.06 -28.22 18.86
C VAL A 293 13.05 -27.70 19.92
N VAL A 294 14.28 -27.41 19.49
CA VAL A 294 15.35 -26.88 20.35
C VAL A 294 15.16 -25.37 20.50
N GLY A 295 14.85 -24.90 21.72
CA GLY A 295 14.65 -23.47 21.99
C GLY A 295 13.87 -23.18 23.27
N GLY A 296 13.62 -21.89 23.53
CA GLY A 296 12.75 -21.42 24.60
C GLY A 296 11.27 -21.54 24.25
N ALA A 297 10.41 -21.14 25.19
CA ALA A 297 8.96 -21.26 25.04
C ALA A 297 8.41 -20.50 23.81
N ALA A 298 8.94 -19.31 23.53
CA ALA A 298 8.48 -18.48 22.43
C ALA A 298 8.85 -19.05 21.05
N GLU A 299 10.07 -19.59 20.91
CA GLU A 299 10.52 -20.20 19.65
C GLU A 299 9.70 -21.46 19.34
N ILE A 300 9.43 -22.27 20.36
CA ILE A 300 8.58 -23.46 20.21
C ILE A 300 7.16 -23.05 19.83
N ALA A 301 6.56 -22.08 20.52
CA ALA A 301 5.23 -21.57 20.20
C ALA A 301 5.12 -21.07 18.75
N ALA A 302 6.15 -20.38 18.25
CA ALA A 302 6.20 -19.93 16.85
C ALA A 302 6.25 -21.12 15.88
N HIS A 303 7.09 -22.13 16.15
CA HIS A 303 7.19 -23.31 15.31
C HIS A 303 5.86 -24.09 15.25
N LEU A 304 5.19 -24.27 16.39
CA LEU A 304 3.91 -24.98 16.46
C LEU A 304 2.82 -24.25 15.65
N ARG A 305 2.74 -22.92 15.75
CA ARG A 305 1.78 -22.11 14.96
C ARG A 305 1.99 -22.27 13.46
N ALA A 306 3.24 -22.16 13.01
CA ALA A 306 3.56 -22.29 11.59
C ALA A 306 3.25 -23.69 11.07
N ARG A 307 3.61 -24.74 11.82
CA ARG A 307 3.35 -26.12 11.40
C ARG A 307 1.86 -26.43 11.32
N TYR A 308 1.06 -25.94 12.26
CA TYR A 308 -0.39 -26.07 12.21
C TYR A 308 -0.99 -25.35 11.00
N ALA A 309 -0.58 -24.11 10.72
CA ALA A 309 -1.07 -23.35 9.57
C ALA A 309 -0.72 -24.03 8.23
N LEU A 310 0.50 -24.57 8.07
CA LEU A 310 0.84 -25.32 6.86
C LEU A 310 -0.07 -26.54 6.67
N ALA A 311 -0.30 -27.31 7.73
CA ALA A 311 -1.21 -28.46 7.67
C ALA A 311 -2.63 -28.00 7.31
N ALA A 312 -3.11 -26.91 7.93
CA ALA A 312 -4.45 -26.37 7.73
C ALA A 312 -4.73 -25.95 6.27
N PHE A 313 -3.73 -25.49 5.52
CA PHE A 313 -3.89 -25.04 4.13
C PHE A 313 -3.30 -25.99 3.09
N PHE A 314 -2.73 -27.12 3.52
CA PHE A 314 -2.22 -28.15 2.62
C PHE A 314 -3.33 -29.06 2.08
N SER A 315 -4.42 -29.23 2.82
CA SER A 315 -5.47 -30.19 2.52
C SER A 315 -6.86 -29.67 2.79
N ALA A 316 -7.85 -30.38 2.25
CA ALA A 316 -9.25 -30.10 2.47
C ALA A 316 -9.70 -30.27 3.94
N GLY A 317 -8.98 -30.92 4.85
CA GLY A 317 -9.29 -30.91 6.30
C GLY A 317 -8.06 -30.84 7.21
N VAL A 318 -8.26 -30.55 8.51
CA VAL A 318 -7.17 -30.44 9.52
C VAL A 318 -7.53 -30.99 10.90
N LEU A 319 -6.54 -31.57 11.61
CA LEU A 319 -6.68 -32.09 12.98
C LEU A 319 -5.58 -31.56 13.92
N MET A 320 -5.92 -31.36 15.20
CA MET A 320 -4.97 -31.00 16.28
C MET A 320 -5.25 -31.75 17.61
N PRO A 321 -4.23 -32.32 18.28
CA PRO A 321 -4.40 -32.97 19.58
C PRO A 321 -4.32 -32.03 20.79
N VAL A 322 -5.06 -32.36 21.87
CA VAL A 322 -5.06 -31.62 23.14
C VAL A 322 -3.65 -31.45 23.69
N GLY A 323 -3.37 -30.26 24.20
CA GLY A 323 -2.06 -29.88 24.72
C GLY A 323 -1.08 -29.44 23.65
N TYR A 324 -1.44 -29.51 22.36
CA TYR A 324 -0.58 -28.99 21.30
C TYR A 324 -0.49 -27.48 21.45
N GLU A 325 -1.63 -26.86 21.73
CA GLU A 325 -1.74 -25.44 21.94
C GLU A 325 -0.89 -24.96 23.13
N TRP A 326 -0.68 -25.82 24.13
CA TRP A 326 0.11 -25.49 25.32
C TRP A 326 1.57 -25.95 25.24
N GLY A 327 2.00 -26.47 24.10
CA GLY A 327 3.36 -26.94 23.90
C GLY A 327 3.76 -28.08 24.84
N TYR A 328 2.82 -29.00 25.15
CA TYR A 328 3.09 -30.16 25.99
C TYR A 328 4.25 -30.96 25.42
N ARG A 329 5.18 -31.36 26.29
CA ARG A 329 6.38 -32.10 25.90
C ARG A 329 6.29 -33.57 26.28
N ARG A 330 5.49 -33.90 27.29
CA ARG A 330 5.25 -35.29 27.67
C ARG A 330 4.32 -35.93 26.65
N ARG A 331 4.76 -37.07 26.11
CA ARG A 331 3.93 -37.89 25.22
C ARG A 331 2.68 -38.37 25.96
N LEU A 332 1.54 -38.34 25.26
CA LEU A 332 0.32 -38.95 25.76
C LEU A 332 0.42 -40.46 25.57
N HIS A 333 0.40 -41.19 26.69
CA HIS A 333 0.42 -42.65 26.70
C HIS A 333 -0.99 -43.18 26.97
N VAL A 334 -1.46 -44.10 26.14
CA VAL A 334 -2.82 -44.68 26.18
C VAL A 334 -3.10 -45.59 27.38
N VAL A 335 -2.20 -45.64 28.37
CA VAL A 335 -2.31 -46.43 29.61
C VAL A 335 -1.97 -45.55 30.80
N GLU A 336 -0.75 -45.00 30.80
CA GLU A 336 -0.15 -44.33 31.95
C GLU A 336 -0.57 -42.86 32.11
N THR A 337 -1.18 -42.26 31.08
CA THR A 337 -1.67 -40.90 31.19
C THR A 337 -2.82 -40.86 32.19
N THR A 338 -2.78 -39.89 33.09
CA THR A 338 -3.87 -39.60 34.03
C THR A 338 -4.12 -38.10 34.04
N PRO A 339 -5.16 -37.59 34.71
CA PRO A 339 -5.40 -36.15 34.76
C PRO A 339 -4.25 -35.34 35.39
N ALA A 340 -3.49 -35.96 36.31
CA ALA A 340 -2.30 -35.35 36.90
C ALA A 340 -1.13 -35.24 35.90
N SER A 341 -1.21 -35.91 34.75
CA SER A 341 -0.23 -35.77 33.66
C SER A 341 -0.40 -34.47 32.88
N ARG A 342 -1.46 -33.69 33.13
CA ARG A 342 -1.58 -32.34 32.58
C ARG A 342 -0.39 -31.51 33.03
N GLU A 343 0.30 -30.92 32.06
CA GLU A 343 1.39 -30.01 32.32
C GLU A 343 0.79 -28.63 32.59
N HIS A 344 1.04 -28.12 33.78
CA HIS A 344 0.72 -26.77 34.19
C HIS A 344 2.02 -25.96 34.19
N ASP A 345 1.98 -24.74 33.67
CA ASP A 345 3.13 -23.81 33.56
C ASP A 345 4.19 -24.17 32.50
N THR A 346 3.77 -24.67 31.33
CA THR A 346 4.67 -24.84 30.16
C THR A 346 5.21 -23.51 29.62
N GLY A 347 4.54 -22.40 29.96
CA GLY A 347 4.85 -21.05 29.46
C GLY A 347 4.47 -20.85 27.98
N ILE A 348 3.74 -21.79 27.38
CA ILE A 348 3.34 -21.78 25.98
C ILE A 348 1.81 -21.88 25.91
N ASP A 349 1.18 -20.99 25.15
CA ASP A 349 -0.24 -21.10 24.75
C ASP A 349 -0.44 -20.42 23.39
N ILE A 350 -0.83 -21.21 22.37
CA ILE A 350 -1.11 -20.75 21.01
C ILE A 350 -2.58 -20.90 20.62
N SER A 351 -3.45 -21.10 21.60
CA SER A 351 -4.90 -21.29 21.45
C SER A 351 -5.55 -20.22 20.56
N ALA A 352 -5.27 -18.95 20.82
CA ALA A 352 -5.82 -17.83 20.04
C ALA A 352 -5.42 -17.92 18.56
N SER A 353 -4.18 -18.32 18.30
CA SER A 353 -3.66 -18.44 16.93
C SER A 353 -4.32 -19.57 16.17
N VAL A 354 -4.52 -20.71 16.84
CA VAL A 354 -5.25 -21.85 16.28
C VAL A 354 -6.68 -21.44 15.92
N ALA A 355 -7.37 -20.74 16.83
CA ALA A 355 -8.73 -20.24 16.59
C ALA A 355 -8.80 -19.34 15.36
N ALA A 356 -7.85 -18.42 15.25
CA ALA A 356 -7.80 -17.47 14.16
C ALA A 356 -7.48 -18.14 12.81
N ILE A 357 -6.58 -19.13 12.79
CA ILE A 357 -6.26 -19.97 11.61
C ILE A 357 -7.48 -20.75 11.16
N ASN A 358 -8.20 -21.38 12.10
CA ASN A 358 -9.40 -22.15 11.77
C ASN A 358 -10.52 -21.30 11.23
N LYS A 359 -10.74 -20.11 11.80
CA LYS A 359 -11.71 -19.16 11.29
C LYS A 359 -11.38 -18.73 9.86
N LEU A 360 -10.12 -18.35 9.62
CA LEU A 360 -9.68 -17.94 8.30
C LEU A 360 -9.87 -19.04 7.26
N ARG A 361 -9.45 -20.26 7.61
CA ARG A 361 -9.53 -21.40 6.72
C ARG A 361 -10.97 -21.61 6.23
N ALA A 362 -11.97 -21.54 7.10
CA ALA A 362 -13.36 -21.72 6.73
C ALA A 362 -13.89 -20.67 5.74
N GLU A 363 -13.30 -19.48 5.69
CA GLU A 363 -13.73 -18.40 4.79
C GLU A 363 -13.18 -18.54 3.36
N ILE A 364 -12.12 -19.33 3.14
CA ILE A 364 -11.41 -19.39 1.85
C ILE A 364 -11.87 -20.61 1.05
N PRO A 365 -12.53 -20.43 -0.12
CA PRO A 365 -13.00 -21.55 -0.92
C PRO A 365 -11.87 -22.52 -1.33
N ALA A 366 -10.75 -22.00 -1.84
CA ALA A 366 -9.62 -22.84 -2.27
C ALA A 366 -8.98 -23.67 -1.14
N ALA A 367 -9.14 -23.28 0.13
CA ALA A 367 -8.59 -24.02 1.27
C ALA A 367 -9.47 -25.20 1.70
N ASN A 368 -10.74 -25.21 1.30
CA ASN A 368 -11.71 -26.23 1.74
C ASN A 368 -12.04 -27.27 0.66
N VAL A 369 -11.55 -27.10 -0.57
CA VAL A 369 -11.71 -28.06 -1.67
C VAL A 369 -10.38 -28.68 -2.06
N GLU A 370 -10.36 -29.94 -2.47
CA GLU A 370 -9.12 -30.66 -2.86
C GLU A 370 -8.68 -30.33 -4.30
N GLY A 371 -8.27 -29.07 -4.53
CA GLY A 371 -7.97 -28.53 -5.86
C GLY A 371 -6.49 -28.56 -6.28
N ALA A 372 -6.23 -27.97 -7.47
CA ALA A 372 -4.93 -27.51 -8.00
C ALA A 372 -3.84 -27.25 -6.96
N GLN A 373 -2.73 -28.00 -6.78
CA GLN A 373 -1.64 -27.55 -5.89
C GLN A 373 -0.26 -27.64 -6.54
N GLN A 374 0.49 -26.54 -6.49
CA GLN A 374 1.81 -26.45 -7.09
C GLN A 374 2.78 -25.66 -6.22
N ARG A 375 4.06 -26.04 -6.26
CA ARG A 375 5.13 -25.21 -5.71
C ARG A 375 5.49 -24.12 -6.71
N ILE A 376 5.38 -22.87 -6.30
CA ILE A 376 5.69 -21.70 -7.13
C ILE A 376 7.04 -21.05 -6.77
N SER A 377 7.68 -21.47 -5.67
CA SER A 377 9.11 -21.24 -5.44
C SER A 377 9.98 -22.23 -6.22
N ALA A 378 11.26 -21.89 -6.43
CA ALA A 378 12.19 -22.79 -7.10
C ALA A 378 12.47 -24.06 -6.25
N PRO A 379 12.73 -25.24 -6.87
CA PRO A 379 12.87 -26.51 -6.14
C PRO A 379 13.98 -26.53 -5.08
N ASP A 380 15.10 -25.87 -5.34
CA ASP A 380 16.28 -25.72 -4.47
C ASP A 380 16.20 -24.50 -3.54
N SER A 381 15.15 -23.69 -3.66
CA SER A 381 14.94 -22.53 -2.81
C SER A 381 14.71 -22.95 -1.35
N ASP A 382 15.31 -22.19 -0.44
CA ASP A 382 15.04 -22.29 1.00
C ASP A 382 13.63 -21.79 1.37
N LEU A 383 12.95 -21.05 0.48
CA LEU A 383 11.55 -20.64 0.64
C LEU A 383 10.58 -21.74 0.19
N VAL A 384 9.59 -22.01 1.03
CA VAL A 384 8.44 -22.84 0.68
C VAL A 384 7.31 -21.90 0.25
N ALA A 385 6.93 -21.93 -1.03
CA ALA A 385 5.79 -21.18 -1.57
C ALA A 385 4.88 -22.11 -2.37
N LEU A 386 3.67 -22.36 -1.86
CA LEU A 386 2.70 -23.27 -2.45
C LEU A 386 1.47 -22.50 -2.90
N ALA A 387 1.07 -22.63 -4.17
CA ALA A 387 -0.18 -22.10 -4.69
C ALA A 387 -1.20 -23.20 -4.84
N ARG A 388 -2.42 -22.93 -4.38
CA ARG A 388 -3.57 -23.80 -4.44
C ARG A 388 -4.76 -23.09 -5.09
N PHE A 389 -5.50 -23.79 -5.94
CA PHE A 389 -6.63 -23.25 -6.69
C PHE A 389 -7.92 -23.99 -6.33
N ASP A 390 -9.06 -23.31 -6.44
CA ASP A 390 -10.38 -23.89 -6.22
C ASP A 390 -10.83 -24.83 -7.36
N THR A 391 -10.18 -24.76 -8.52
CA THR A 391 -10.38 -25.67 -9.65
C THR A 391 -9.10 -26.43 -10.01
N GLY A 392 -9.21 -27.36 -10.97
CA GLY A 392 -8.07 -28.15 -11.45
C GLY A 392 -7.04 -27.36 -12.29
N HIS A 393 -7.31 -26.09 -12.66
CA HIS A 393 -6.40 -25.30 -13.51
C HIS A 393 -6.53 -23.78 -13.30
N HIS A 394 -5.41 -23.04 -13.35
CA HIS A 394 -5.37 -21.60 -13.03
C HIS A 394 -6.14 -20.70 -14.01
N ALA A 395 -6.13 -20.97 -15.32
CA ALA A 395 -6.84 -20.17 -16.33
C ALA A 395 -8.38 -20.19 -16.20
N SER A 396 -8.93 -21.18 -15.49
CA SER A 396 -10.36 -21.33 -15.21
C SER A 396 -10.69 -21.25 -13.71
N ALA A 397 -9.68 -20.99 -12.88
CA ALA A 397 -9.83 -20.82 -11.45
C ALA A 397 -10.64 -19.55 -11.15
N ARG A 398 -11.46 -19.63 -10.12
CA ARG A 398 -12.26 -18.49 -9.66
C ARG A 398 -11.73 -17.96 -8.33
N ASN A 399 -11.07 -18.82 -7.54
CA ASN A 399 -10.42 -18.48 -6.28
C ASN A 399 -9.10 -19.24 -6.10
N ALA A 400 -8.12 -18.63 -5.43
CA ALA A 400 -6.81 -19.25 -5.17
C ALA A 400 -6.21 -18.81 -3.82
N VAL A 401 -5.35 -19.66 -3.24
CA VAL A 401 -4.56 -19.38 -2.02
C VAL A 401 -3.07 -19.69 -2.23
N ILE A 402 -2.17 -18.86 -1.69
CA ILE A 402 -0.72 -19.07 -1.68
C ILE A 402 -0.25 -19.10 -0.22
N VAL A 403 0.48 -20.16 0.19
CA VAL A 403 1.11 -20.25 1.51
C VAL A 403 2.61 -20.13 1.38
N LEU A 404 3.21 -19.20 2.12
CA LEU A 404 4.64 -18.93 2.19
C LEU A 404 5.17 -19.33 3.57
N TYR A 405 6.32 -19.99 3.64
CA TYR A 405 6.96 -20.33 4.91
C TYR A 405 8.49 -20.30 4.79
N ASN A 406 9.14 -19.72 5.80
CA ASN A 406 10.58 -19.75 5.96
C ASN A 406 10.98 -20.81 7.02
N PRO A 407 11.42 -22.01 6.60
CA PRO A 407 11.83 -23.07 7.52
C PRO A 407 13.25 -22.87 8.09
N THR A 408 13.96 -21.80 7.73
CA THR A 408 15.37 -21.61 8.11
C THR A 408 15.53 -20.71 9.32
N GLU A 409 16.71 -20.71 9.93
CA GLU A 409 17.04 -19.86 11.09
C GLU A 409 17.44 -18.42 10.71
N ARG A 410 17.39 -18.08 9.41
CA ARG A 410 17.69 -16.72 8.92
C ARG A 410 16.54 -16.14 8.11
N PRO A 411 16.34 -14.81 8.08
CA PRO A 411 15.33 -14.20 7.23
C PRO A 411 15.55 -14.50 5.74
N LEU A 412 14.47 -14.59 4.96
CA LEU A 412 14.51 -14.87 3.52
C LEU A 412 13.76 -13.81 2.70
N PRO A 413 14.39 -13.20 1.68
CA PRO A 413 13.71 -12.29 0.77
C PRO A 413 12.79 -13.04 -0.22
N VAL A 414 11.60 -12.50 -0.48
CA VAL A 414 10.56 -13.03 -1.36
C VAL A 414 10.07 -11.94 -2.33
N ASP A 415 10.08 -12.24 -3.63
CA ASP A 415 9.50 -11.37 -4.67
C ASP A 415 8.09 -11.84 -5.06
N ALA A 416 7.07 -11.11 -4.61
CA ALA A 416 5.67 -11.40 -4.91
C ALA A 416 5.30 -11.26 -6.39
N GLY A 417 5.95 -10.35 -7.14
CA GLY A 417 5.65 -10.14 -8.56
C GLY A 417 5.96 -11.37 -9.40
N THR A 418 7.12 -11.98 -9.15
CA THR A 418 7.51 -13.24 -9.80
C THR A 418 6.57 -14.39 -9.46
N LEU A 419 6.10 -14.47 -8.20
CA LEU A 419 5.14 -15.51 -7.77
C LEU A 419 3.75 -15.32 -8.41
N ILE A 420 3.24 -14.09 -8.49
CA ILE A 420 1.95 -13.77 -9.11
C ILE A 420 1.97 -14.03 -10.61
N ALA A 421 3.06 -13.66 -11.31
CA ALA A 421 3.19 -13.92 -12.74
C ALA A 421 3.05 -15.41 -13.07
N ARG A 422 3.50 -16.31 -12.18
CA ARG A 422 3.39 -17.76 -12.31
C ARG A 422 1.97 -18.31 -12.11
N THR A 423 0.99 -17.47 -11.80
CA THR A 423 -0.44 -17.84 -11.65
C THR A 423 -1.30 -17.53 -12.89
N GLY A 424 -0.74 -16.87 -13.92
CA GLY A 424 -1.36 -16.77 -15.25
C GLY A 424 -2.23 -15.53 -15.53
N GLY A 425 -2.23 -14.50 -14.67
CA GLY A 425 -2.71 -13.15 -15.01
C GLY A 425 -4.23 -12.96 -15.13
N MET A 426 -5.02 -14.02 -14.95
CA MET A 426 -6.49 -13.99 -14.96
C MET A 426 -7.10 -13.85 -13.55
N LEU A 427 -6.25 -13.98 -12.52
CA LEU A 427 -6.60 -13.92 -11.11
C LEU A 427 -6.04 -12.64 -10.48
N GLY A 428 -6.89 -11.91 -9.77
CA GLY A 428 -6.54 -10.74 -8.98
C GLY A 428 -7.79 -9.97 -8.53
N PRO A 429 -7.67 -9.15 -7.47
CA PRO A 429 -6.43 -8.83 -6.72
C PRO A 429 -6.02 -9.91 -5.68
N TRP A 430 -4.74 -9.94 -5.28
CA TRP A 430 -4.16 -10.87 -4.30
C TRP A 430 -3.96 -10.21 -2.91
N THR A 431 -4.35 -10.91 -1.83
CA THR A 431 -4.47 -10.33 -0.47
C THR A 431 -3.93 -11.27 0.61
N ASP A 432 -3.02 -10.79 1.48
CA ASP A 432 -2.58 -11.53 2.68
C ASP A 432 -3.68 -11.55 3.74
N ARG A 433 -3.97 -12.73 4.24
CA ARG A 433 -5.01 -13.00 5.23
C ARG A 433 -4.45 -13.64 6.49
N THR A 434 -3.13 -13.75 6.64
CA THR A 434 -2.48 -14.47 7.75
C THR A 434 -2.99 -14.01 9.11
N PRO A 435 -3.50 -14.91 9.96
CA PRO A 435 -4.01 -14.53 11.27
C PRO A 435 -2.89 -14.11 12.22
N GLU A 436 -3.16 -13.11 13.06
CA GLU A 436 -2.25 -12.53 14.07
C GLU A 436 -0.94 -11.90 13.56
N ALA A 437 -0.62 -12.13 12.30
CA ALA A 437 0.37 -11.35 11.60
C ALA A 437 -0.28 -10.11 11.00
N GLU A 438 0.46 -9.00 10.99
CA GLU A 438 0.06 -7.88 10.17
C GLU A 438 0.13 -8.29 8.68
N PRO A 439 -0.95 -8.10 7.90
CA PRO A 439 -0.99 -8.48 6.50
C PRO A 439 0.13 -7.82 5.70
N ILE A 440 0.83 -8.62 4.90
CA ILE A 440 1.87 -8.11 4.00
C ILE A 440 1.29 -7.78 2.62
N ALA A 441 1.86 -6.77 1.97
CA ALA A 441 1.49 -6.45 0.59
C ALA A 441 1.99 -7.56 -0.36
N PHE A 442 1.07 -8.16 -1.11
CA PHE A 442 1.38 -9.21 -2.09
C PHE A 442 0.93 -8.81 -3.49
N HIS A 443 1.62 -7.83 -4.07
CA HIS A 443 1.47 -7.40 -5.46
C HIS A 443 2.85 -7.23 -6.12
N PRO A 444 2.94 -7.15 -7.47
CA PRO A 444 4.21 -6.93 -8.13
C PRO A 444 4.98 -5.72 -7.60
N GLY A 445 6.28 -5.89 -7.36
CA GLY A 445 7.17 -4.87 -6.78
C GLY A 445 7.19 -4.79 -5.25
N SER A 446 6.60 -5.76 -4.53
CA SER A 446 6.65 -5.82 -3.06
C SER A 446 7.93 -6.53 -2.59
N ALA A 447 8.69 -5.89 -1.68
CA ALA A 447 9.84 -6.49 -1.01
C ALA A 447 9.39 -7.13 0.30
N ILE A 448 9.50 -8.45 0.41
CA ILE A 448 9.04 -9.23 1.56
C ILE A 448 10.25 -9.95 2.14
N ASP A 449 10.65 -9.64 3.37
CA ASP A 449 11.62 -10.45 4.11
C ASP A 449 10.88 -11.30 5.14
N LEU A 450 10.82 -12.61 4.88
CA LEU A 450 10.14 -13.56 5.74
C LEU A 450 11.10 -14.01 6.84
N ALA A 451 10.81 -13.69 8.09
CA ALA A 451 11.64 -13.99 9.25
C ALA A 451 11.79 -15.52 9.47
N PRO A 452 12.80 -15.95 10.26
CA PRO A 452 12.97 -17.37 10.61
C PRO A 452 11.69 -17.96 11.22
N GLY A 453 11.20 -19.07 10.67
CA GLY A 453 9.98 -19.73 11.14
C GLY A 453 8.69 -18.98 10.81
N GLU A 454 8.74 -17.91 10.01
CA GLU A 454 7.58 -17.10 9.70
C GLU A 454 6.75 -17.67 8.53
N LEU A 455 5.42 -17.61 8.66
CA LEU A 455 4.44 -18.12 7.70
C LEU A 455 3.48 -17.02 7.25
N ARG A 456 3.03 -17.07 5.98
CA ARG A 456 2.00 -16.20 5.39
C ARG A 456 1.00 -16.93 4.49
N ILE A 457 -0.24 -16.47 4.40
CA ILE A 457 -1.37 -17.06 3.65
C ILE A 457 -2.07 -15.97 2.81
N ILE A 458 -1.98 -16.05 1.48
CA ILE A 458 -2.42 -15.03 0.51
C ILE A 458 -3.55 -15.54 -0.39
N THR A 459 -4.54 -14.75 -0.80
CA THR A 459 -5.73 -15.21 -1.58
C THR A 459 -6.14 -14.29 -2.75
N ALA A 460 -6.84 -14.78 -3.79
CA ALA A 460 -7.37 -13.97 -4.93
C ALA A 460 -8.56 -14.57 -5.71
N ASP A 461 -9.30 -13.73 -6.47
CA ASP A 461 -10.46 -14.08 -7.35
C ASP A 461 -10.27 -13.71 -8.85
N ALA A 462 -11.23 -13.98 -9.76
CA ALA A 462 -11.15 -13.75 -11.23
C ALA A 462 -11.59 -12.35 -11.76
N ALA A 463 -11.01 -11.87 -12.90
CA ALA A 463 -11.15 -10.49 -13.46
C ALA A 463 -12.20 -10.24 -14.62
N LYS A 464 -12.63 -8.97 -14.92
CA LYS A 464 -13.72 -8.56 -15.92
C LYS A 464 -13.31 -7.50 -17.04
N VAL A 465 -14.00 -7.34 -18.23
CA VAL A 465 -13.61 -6.51 -19.48
C VAL A 465 -14.77 -5.68 -20.24
N ALA A 466 -14.53 -4.58 -21.06
CA ALA A 466 -15.54 -3.60 -21.72
C ALA A 466 -15.31 -3.04 -23.24
N ARG A 467 -16.25 -2.29 -23.95
CA ARG A 467 -16.29 -1.77 -25.43
C ARG A 467 -16.79 -0.26 -25.73
N LEU A 468 -16.61 0.41 -26.95
CA LEU A 468 -16.77 1.91 -27.32
C LEU A 468 -17.54 2.38 -28.68
N PRO A 469 -17.90 3.70 -28.99
CA PRO A 469 -18.80 4.25 -30.11
C PRO A 469 -18.27 5.23 -31.28
N LEU A 470 -19.07 5.66 -32.33
CA LEU A 470 -18.73 6.47 -33.61
C LEU A 470 -19.72 7.65 -34.08
N HIS A 471 -19.35 8.57 -35.03
CA HIS A 471 -20.09 9.81 -35.54
C HIS A 471 -20.58 9.84 -37.05
N ASP A 472 -21.52 10.76 -37.46
CA ASP A 472 -22.43 10.66 -38.65
C ASP A 472 -22.25 11.50 -39.99
N ARG A 473 -21.48 12.61 -40.15
CA ARG A 473 -21.20 13.29 -41.48
C ARG A 473 -19.86 14.09 -41.55
N PRO A 474 -19.11 14.11 -42.68
CA PRO A 474 -17.85 14.86 -42.81
C PRO A 474 -18.03 16.33 -43.26
N GLU A 475 -17.45 17.29 -42.52
CA GLU A 475 -17.58 18.75 -42.73
C GLU A 475 -16.27 19.45 -43.21
N GLY A 476 -15.19 18.71 -43.44
CA GLY A 476 -13.88 19.32 -43.77
C GLY A 476 -13.25 20.13 -42.62
N ARG A 477 -13.80 20.02 -41.40
CA ARG A 477 -13.16 20.47 -40.15
C ARG A 477 -11.88 19.67 -39.92
N GLY A 478 -10.84 20.31 -39.40
CA GLY A 478 -9.55 19.66 -39.11
C GLY A 478 -8.57 19.62 -40.29
N ARG A 479 -8.77 20.46 -41.33
CA ARG A 479 -7.87 20.52 -42.49
C ARG A 479 -6.49 21.08 -42.13
N VAL A 480 -6.45 22.18 -41.37
CA VAL A 480 -5.18 22.62 -40.77
C VAL A 480 -4.92 21.69 -39.59
N VAL A 481 -3.81 20.96 -39.64
CA VAL A 481 -3.38 20.03 -38.60
C VAL A 481 -2.76 20.83 -37.47
N ILE A 482 -3.15 20.50 -36.24
CA ILE A 482 -2.55 21.03 -35.02
C ILE A 482 -2.18 19.82 -34.16
N GLU A 483 -0.89 19.58 -34.00
CA GLU A 483 -0.36 18.45 -33.23
C GLU A 483 0.88 18.84 -32.42
N ALA A 484 1.42 17.88 -31.66
CA ALA A 484 2.60 18.07 -30.81
C ALA A 484 2.53 19.33 -29.93
N VAL A 485 1.33 19.59 -29.37
CA VAL A 485 1.09 20.77 -28.55
C VAL A 485 1.87 20.68 -27.24
N THR A 486 2.61 21.73 -26.91
CA THR A 486 3.37 21.81 -25.65
C THR A 486 3.19 23.17 -24.98
N PRO A 487 3.07 23.22 -23.64
CA PRO A 487 3.10 22.07 -22.74
C PRO A 487 1.73 21.35 -22.66
N GLU A 488 1.75 20.02 -22.76
CA GLU A 488 0.57 19.16 -22.61
C GLU A 488 0.90 17.99 -21.67
N LEU A 489 0.09 17.81 -20.61
CA LEU A 489 0.32 16.76 -19.62
C LEU A 489 -0.79 15.69 -19.68
N ASP A 490 -0.38 14.43 -19.77
CA ASP A 490 -1.25 13.25 -19.77
C ASP A 490 -2.38 13.30 -20.82
N GLY A 491 -2.12 13.84 -22.01
CA GLY A 491 -3.14 14.02 -23.04
C GLY A 491 -4.14 15.15 -22.74
N GLY A 492 -3.68 16.21 -22.06
CA GLY A 492 -4.49 17.34 -21.60
C GLY A 492 -5.38 17.07 -20.38
N ARG A 493 -5.22 15.93 -19.72
CA ARG A 493 -5.97 15.61 -18.49
C ARG A 493 -5.45 16.33 -17.25
N SER A 494 -4.16 16.67 -17.25
CA SER A 494 -3.49 17.29 -16.11
C SER A 494 -3.14 18.73 -16.44
N ALA A 495 -3.29 19.62 -15.47
CA ALA A 495 -3.00 21.03 -15.66
C ALA A 495 -1.51 21.32 -15.51
N VAL A 496 -0.98 22.14 -16.41
CA VAL A 496 0.31 22.82 -16.17
C VAL A 496 0.10 23.92 -15.15
N LYS A 497 1.15 24.26 -14.41
CA LYS A 497 1.12 25.19 -13.31
C LYS A 497 2.02 26.37 -13.57
N ARG A 498 1.46 27.56 -13.34
CA ARG A 498 2.14 28.84 -13.46
C ARG A 498 1.81 29.69 -12.24
N VAL A 499 2.39 30.88 -12.17
CA VAL A 499 1.92 31.91 -11.23
C VAL A 499 1.53 33.19 -11.94
N VAL A 500 0.74 34.02 -11.26
CA VAL A 500 0.30 35.32 -11.78
C VAL A 500 1.48 36.18 -12.22
N GLY A 501 1.36 36.81 -13.38
CA GLY A 501 2.37 37.68 -13.99
C GLY A 501 3.28 36.96 -14.98
N GLU A 502 3.24 35.63 -15.04
CA GLU A 502 3.95 34.86 -16.06
C GLU A 502 3.23 34.88 -17.41
N SER A 503 3.98 34.58 -18.47
CA SER A 503 3.42 34.19 -19.75
C SER A 503 3.53 32.68 -19.96
N LEU A 504 2.43 32.05 -20.34
CA LEU A 504 2.45 30.67 -20.84
C LEU A 504 2.89 30.68 -22.30
N HIS A 505 4.06 30.11 -22.57
CA HIS A 505 4.48 29.80 -23.93
C HIS A 505 3.80 28.51 -24.38
N VAL A 506 3.11 28.59 -25.52
CA VAL A 506 2.40 27.48 -26.14
C VAL A 506 2.99 27.29 -27.51
N GLU A 507 3.42 26.07 -27.79
CA GLU A 507 3.93 25.69 -29.09
C GLU A 507 3.14 24.53 -29.66
N ALA A 508 3.07 24.44 -30.98
CA ALA A 508 2.47 23.32 -31.68
C ALA A 508 3.08 23.19 -33.07
N ASP A 509 2.98 21.99 -33.62
CA ASP A 509 3.24 21.73 -35.02
C ASP A 509 1.94 22.04 -35.77
N ILE A 510 1.98 23.07 -36.61
CA ILE A 510 0.82 23.59 -37.32
C ILE A 510 1.14 23.64 -38.81
N PHE A 511 0.46 22.80 -39.58
CA PHE A 511 0.65 22.67 -41.02
C PHE A 511 -0.66 22.29 -41.72
N SER A 512 -0.68 22.41 -43.04
CA SER A 512 -1.82 22.04 -43.88
C SER A 512 -1.31 21.38 -45.16
N ASP A 513 -2.16 20.59 -45.81
CA ASP A 513 -1.92 20.22 -47.21
C ASP A 513 -1.84 21.47 -48.11
N GLY A 514 -1.07 21.39 -49.21
CA GLY A 514 -0.95 22.46 -50.20
C GLY A 514 0.25 23.40 -49.97
N HIS A 515 0.15 24.62 -50.51
CA HIS A 515 1.22 25.63 -50.48
C HIS A 515 0.73 27.00 -49.97
N GLU A 516 -0.46 27.05 -49.39
CA GLU A 516 -1.06 28.29 -48.92
C GLU A 516 -0.42 28.73 -47.60
N ILE A 517 -0.45 30.02 -47.34
CA ILE A 517 -0.05 30.57 -46.04
C ILE A 517 -1.13 30.24 -45.02
N ILE A 518 -0.71 29.71 -43.89
CA ILE A 518 -1.53 29.49 -42.70
C ILE A 518 -1.16 30.54 -41.65
N ASP A 519 -2.09 30.77 -40.73
CA ASP A 519 -1.87 31.60 -39.56
C ASP A 519 -2.53 30.91 -38.35
N ALA A 520 -2.05 31.23 -37.17
CA ALA A 520 -2.46 30.56 -35.94
C ALA A 520 -2.53 31.54 -34.77
N ALA A 521 -3.40 31.20 -33.82
CA ALA A 521 -3.48 31.92 -32.56
C ALA A 521 -3.72 30.95 -31.42
N VAL A 522 -3.09 31.27 -30.29
CA VAL A 522 -3.43 30.65 -29.01
C VAL A 522 -4.65 31.36 -28.45
N LEU A 523 -5.63 30.56 -28.05
CA LEU A 523 -6.81 31.00 -27.34
C LEU A 523 -6.66 30.74 -25.86
N SER A 524 -7.02 31.73 -25.05
CA SER A 524 -7.04 31.60 -23.60
C SER A 524 -8.30 32.20 -22.99
N ARG A 525 -8.75 31.63 -21.87
CA ARG A 525 -9.81 32.21 -21.03
C ARG A 525 -9.68 31.75 -19.59
N VAL A 526 -10.30 32.47 -18.66
CA VAL A 526 -10.53 31.96 -17.31
C VAL A 526 -11.64 30.90 -17.38
N ALA A 527 -11.43 29.74 -16.76
CA ALA A 527 -12.39 28.65 -16.73
C ALA A 527 -13.75 29.17 -16.22
N GLY A 528 -14.83 28.79 -16.91
CA GLY A 528 -16.20 29.26 -16.63
C GLY A 528 -16.59 30.58 -17.31
N THR A 529 -15.68 31.26 -18.01
CA THR A 529 -16.03 32.45 -18.83
C THR A 529 -16.34 32.09 -20.28
N GLU A 530 -17.19 32.87 -20.96
CA GLU A 530 -17.59 32.57 -22.35
C GLU A 530 -16.59 33.09 -23.40
N THR A 531 -15.95 34.22 -23.12
CA THR A 531 -15.13 34.93 -24.12
C THR A 531 -13.69 34.44 -24.13
N TRP A 532 -13.23 34.00 -25.31
CA TRP A 532 -11.82 33.67 -25.55
C TRP A 532 -11.03 34.93 -25.90
N ARG A 533 -9.94 35.15 -25.18
CA ARG A 533 -8.85 36.02 -25.62
C ARG A 533 -8.04 35.28 -26.69
N ARG A 534 -7.56 36.01 -27.69
CA ARG A 534 -6.78 35.49 -28.81
C ARG A 534 -5.45 36.23 -28.89
N ASP A 535 -4.35 35.50 -28.83
CA ASP A 535 -3.00 36.02 -29.00
C ASP A 535 -2.34 35.31 -30.20
N PRO A 536 -1.69 36.05 -31.12
CA PRO A 536 -1.13 35.47 -32.34
C PRO A 536 0.02 34.50 -32.03
N MET A 537 0.15 33.46 -32.85
CA MET A 537 1.32 32.59 -32.88
C MET A 537 2.28 33.03 -33.99
N VAL A 538 3.56 32.78 -33.80
CA VAL A 538 4.63 33.10 -34.74
C VAL A 538 5.27 31.80 -35.20
N PHE A 539 5.51 31.69 -36.51
CA PHE A 539 6.30 30.59 -37.08
C PHE A 539 7.74 30.65 -36.56
N ILE A 540 8.23 29.53 -36.03
CA ILE A 540 9.58 29.38 -35.50
C ILE A 540 10.46 28.76 -36.60
N ASP A 541 10.29 27.47 -36.86
CA ASP A 541 10.95 26.71 -37.92
C ASP A 541 10.19 25.40 -38.17
N ASN A 542 10.38 24.74 -39.32
CA ASN A 542 9.86 23.39 -39.61
C ASN A 542 8.40 23.12 -39.13
N ASP A 543 7.47 23.98 -39.53
CA ASP A 543 6.04 23.94 -39.13
C ASP A 543 5.76 24.07 -37.63
N ARG A 544 6.77 24.43 -36.82
CA ARG A 544 6.65 24.79 -35.41
C ARG A 544 6.18 26.23 -35.28
N TRP A 545 5.14 26.43 -34.47
CA TRP A 545 4.59 27.75 -34.14
C TRP A 545 4.62 27.96 -32.65
N GLY A 546 4.88 29.20 -32.22
CA GLY A 546 4.89 29.61 -30.81
C GLY A 546 3.99 30.80 -30.54
N GLY A 547 3.15 30.71 -29.52
CA GLY A 547 2.33 31.79 -28.97
C GLY A 547 2.66 32.04 -27.51
N SER A 548 2.25 33.22 -27.01
CA SER A 548 2.43 33.59 -25.61
C SER A 548 1.13 34.12 -25.04
N VAL A 549 0.70 33.52 -23.92
CA VAL A 549 -0.52 33.90 -23.20
C VAL A 549 -0.14 34.52 -21.86
N PRO A 550 -0.38 35.82 -21.62
CA PRO A 550 -0.11 36.41 -20.32
C PRO A 550 -1.18 36.01 -19.30
N LEU A 551 -0.72 35.64 -18.10
CA LEU A 551 -1.54 35.08 -17.03
C LEU A 551 -1.73 36.12 -15.92
N GLU A 552 -2.79 36.90 -16.07
CA GLU A 552 -3.01 38.13 -15.28
C GLU A 552 -3.74 37.91 -13.94
N LYS A 553 -4.37 36.75 -13.73
CA LYS A 553 -5.22 36.47 -12.56
C LYS A 553 -4.86 35.15 -11.90
N ASN A 554 -5.02 35.08 -10.57
CA ASN A 554 -4.97 33.81 -9.84
C ASN A 554 -6.27 33.06 -10.12
N ALA A 555 -6.22 32.10 -11.03
CA ALA A 555 -7.39 31.39 -11.53
C ALA A 555 -6.99 30.12 -12.29
N ARG A 556 -7.99 29.30 -12.61
CA ARG A 556 -7.85 28.25 -13.61
C ARG A 556 -8.10 28.84 -14.99
N TYR A 557 -7.19 28.58 -15.91
CA TYR A 557 -7.27 28.97 -17.31
C TYR A 557 -7.54 27.74 -18.17
N GLU A 558 -8.19 27.98 -19.29
CA GLU A 558 -8.35 27.04 -20.38
C GLU A 558 -7.62 27.60 -21.60
N VAL A 559 -6.86 26.73 -22.26
CA VAL A 559 -6.03 27.10 -23.41
C VAL A 559 -6.25 26.12 -24.55
N THR A 560 -6.34 26.64 -25.77
CA THR A 560 -6.38 25.84 -27.00
C THR A 560 -5.76 26.63 -28.14
N ILE A 561 -5.64 26.01 -29.30
CA ILE A 561 -5.03 26.63 -30.48
C ILE A 561 -6.07 26.63 -31.59
N GLU A 562 -6.16 27.75 -32.30
CA GLU A 562 -6.83 27.83 -33.60
C GLU A 562 -5.79 28.06 -34.69
N ALA A 563 -5.95 27.35 -35.79
CA ALA A 563 -5.16 27.56 -36.98
C ALA A 563 -6.08 27.59 -38.19
N TRP A 564 -5.78 28.47 -39.14
CA TRP A 564 -6.61 28.70 -40.31
C TRP A 564 -5.72 29.03 -41.51
N ARG A 565 -6.30 28.91 -42.70
CA ARG A 565 -5.64 29.39 -43.91
C ARG A 565 -5.80 30.90 -44.01
N ASP A 566 -4.70 31.62 -44.18
CA ASP A 566 -4.69 33.06 -44.46
C ASP A 566 -4.74 33.27 -45.98
N GLY A 567 -5.97 33.41 -46.50
CA GLY A 567 -6.23 33.64 -47.92
C GLY A 567 -5.62 34.95 -48.41
N PHE A 568 -5.62 36.01 -47.59
CA PHE A 568 -5.08 37.31 -47.98
C PHE A 568 -3.56 37.30 -48.09
N SER A 569 -2.86 36.71 -47.12
CA SER A 569 -1.40 36.59 -47.19
C SER A 569 -0.96 35.66 -48.32
N SER A 570 -1.70 34.57 -48.56
CA SER A 570 -1.46 33.66 -49.69
C SER A 570 -1.57 34.40 -51.02
N TRP A 571 -2.67 35.12 -51.22
CA TRP A 571 -2.91 35.97 -52.38
C TRP A 571 -1.81 37.01 -52.57
N MET A 572 -1.42 37.72 -51.51
CA MET A 572 -0.40 38.75 -51.56
C MET A 572 0.96 38.18 -52.01
N ARG A 573 1.39 37.06 -51.42
CA ARG A 573 2.65 36.38 -51.78
C ARG A 573 2.66 36.00 -53.26
N ASP A 574 1.60 35.37 -53.74
CA ASP A 574 1.54 34.83 -55.10
C ASP A 574 1.40 35.95 -56.14
N THR A 575 0.64 36.99 -55.82
CA THR A 575 0.48 38.19 -56.65
C THR A 575 1.80 38.96 -56.78
N LEU A 576 2.55 39.13 -55.69
CA LEU A 576 3.86 39.79 -55.71
C LEU A 576 4.86 39.01 -56.56
N LYS A 577 4.94 37.67 -56.41
CA LYS A 577 5.80 36.83 -57.25
C LYS A 577 5.47 36.95 -58.74
N LYS A 578 4.19 36.96 -59.10
CA LYS A 578 3.73 37.14 -60.49
C LYS A 578 4.08 38.52 -61.03
N ARG A 579 3.85 39.57 -60.23
CA ARG A 579 4.19 40.96 -60.57
C ARG A 579 5.69 41.12 -60.81
N ASP A 580 6.52 40.57 -59.93
CA ASP A 580 7.98 40.66 -60.02
C ASP A 580 8.53 39.85 -61.20
N ALA A 581 7.81 38.80 -61.63
CA ALA A 581 8.11 38.03 -62.83
C ALA A 581 7.59 38.69 -64.13
N GLY A 582 6.94 39.86 -64.06
CA GLY A 582 6.39 40.57 -65.21
C GLY A 582 5.12 39.95 -65.81
N VAL A 583 4.42 39.09 -65.05
CA VAL A 583 3.13 38.50 -65.46
C VAL A 583 2.00 39.52 -65.25
N ASP A 584 0.99 39.50 -66.12
CA ASP A 584 -0.22 40.31 -65.93
C ASP A 584 -0.98 39.86 -64.67
N VAL A 585 -1.13 40.77 -63.70
CA VAL A 585 -1.77 40.55 -62.40
C VAL A 585 -3.13 41.26 -62.26
N ARG A 586 -3.78 41.59 -63.39
CA ARG A 586 -5.08 42.27 -63.38
C ARG A 586 -6.16 41.46 -62.67
N LEU A 587 -6.18 40.14 -62.86
CA LEU A 587 -7.18 39.26 -62.23
C LEU A 587 -6.94 39.16 -60.73
N GLU A 588 -5.69 38.95 -60.33
CA GLU A 588 -5.26 38.90 -58.93
C GLU A 588 -5.61 40.21 -58.22
N THR A 589 -5.47 41.36 -58.88
CA THR A 589 -5.86 42.65 -58.29
C THR A 589 -7.36 42.71 -57.99
N ILE A 590 -8.21 42.15 -58.86
CA ILE A 590 -9.67 42.08 -58.63
C ILE A 590 -9.97 41.15 -57.44
N GLU A 591 -9.29 40.00 -57.35
CA GLU A 591 -9.39 39.09 -56.20
C GLU A 591 -8.99 39.79 -54.90
N GLY A 592 -7.93 40.59 -54.91
CA GLY A 592 -7.48 41.39 -53.77
C GLY A 592 -8.53 42.37 -53.27
N VAL A 593 -9.24 43.07 -54.17
CA VAL A 593 -10.33 43.99 -53.80
C VAL A 593 -11.48 43.23 -53.12
N ALA A 594 -11.82 42.03 -53.61
CA ALA A 594 -12.85 41.19 -52.98
C ALA A 594 -12.44 40.77 -51.57
N LEU A 595 -11.17 40.40 -51.35
CA LEU A 595 -10.66 40.07 -50.02
C LEU A 595 -10.73 41.26 -49.04
N VAL A 596 -10.48 42.49 -49.51
CA VAL A 596 -10.64 43.71 -48.71
C VAL A 596 -12.11 43.97 -48.35
N GLN A 597 -13.03 43.70 -49.27
CA GLN A 597 -14.48 43.82 -49.01
C GLN A 597 -14.94 42.82 -47.96
N THR A 598 -14.55 41.54 -48.09
CA THR A 598 -14.85 40.52 -47.08
C THR A 598 -14.30 40.93 -45.70
N ALA A 599 -13.07 41.46 -45.65
CA ALA A 599 -12.51 41.96 -44.39
C ALA A 599 -13.31 43.14 -43.80
N ALA A 600 -13.82 44.05 -44.64
CA ALA A 600 -14.68 45.15 -44.22
C ALA A 600 -16.03 44.67 -43.65
N ASP A 601 -16.59 43.60 -44.21
CA ASP A 601 -17.84 42.99 -43.75
C ASP A 601 -17.68 42.29 -42.38
N LEU A 602 -16.51 41.69 -42.15
CA LEU A 602 -16.17 41.01 -40.89
C LEU A 602 -15.72 41.98 -39.79
N ALA A 603 -15.26 43.18 -40.15
CA ALA A 603 -14.73 44.15 -39.21
C ALA A 603 -15.81 44.77 -38.31
N THR A 604 -15.39 45.15 -37.11
CA THR A 604 -16.24 45.83 -36.12
C THR A 604 -15.54 47.07 -35.56
N GLY A 605 -16.31 47.98 -34.96
CA GLY A 605 -15.77 49.20 -34.34
C GLY A 605 -15.05 50.13 -35.31
N ARG A 606 -14.01 50.83 -34.84
CA ARG A 606 -13.28 51.85 -35.62
C ARG A 606 -12.59 51.30 -36.88
N ASP A 607 -12.22 50.02 -36.87
CA ASP A 607 -11.57 49.39 -38.02
C ASP A 607 -12.56 49.15 -39.16
N LYS A 608 -13.86 48.95 -38.85
CA LYS A 608 -14.91 48.89 -39.86
C LYS A 608 -14.98 50.17 -40.69
N ASP A 609 -14.94 51.32 -40.03
CA ASP A 609 -14.97 52.63 -40.70
C ASP A 609 -13.72 52.83 -41.58
N ARG A 610 -12.54 52.41 -41.08
CA ARG A 610 -11.28 52.48 -41.83
C ARG A 610 -11.28 51.56 -43.06
N LEU A 611 -11.81 50.34 -42.92
CA LEU A 611 -11.95 49.40 -44.03
C LEU A 611 -12.99 49.85 -45.04
N ALA A 612 -14.12 50.42 -44.60
CA ALA A 612 -15.11 51.02 -45.49
C ALA A 612 -14.55 52.20 -46.30
N ALA A 613 -13.71 53.02 -45.68
CA ALA A 613 -12.98 54.09 -46.36
C ALA A 613 -11.98 53.52 -47.40
N LEU A 614 -11.25 52.45 -47.05
CA LEU A 614 -10.35 51.76 -47.97
C LEU A 614 -11.12 51.16 -49.16
N VAL A 615 -12.25 50.48 -48.93
CA VAL A 615 -13.12 49.94 -49.99
C VAL A 615 -13.61 51.06 -50.91
N SER A 616 -14.04 52.19 -50.34
CA SER A 616 -14.50 53.35 -51.12
C SER A 616 -13.37 53.93 -51.99
N ALA A 617 -12.15 54.01 -51.44
CA ALA A 617 -10.98 54.46 -52.19
C ALA A 617 -10.60 53.50 -53.32
N LEU A 618 -10.71 52.19 -53.11
CA LEU A 618 -10.47 51.18 -54.15
C LEU A 618 -11.50 51.23 -55.27
N ALA A 619 -12.77 51.52 -54.96
CA ALA A 619 -13.86 51.64 -55.94
C ALA A 619 -13.75 52.86 -56.86
N ALA A 620 -13.00 53.90 -56.44
CA ALA A 620 -12.74 55.09 -57.26
C ALA A 620 -11.69 54.87 -58.36
N GLU A 621 -10.91 53.79 -58.28
CA GLU A 621 -9.87 53.43 -59.25
C GLU A 621 -10.41 52.45 -60.31
N GLN A 622 -9.76 52.37 -61.48
CA GLN A 622 -10.15 51.40 -62.52
C GLN A 622 -9.94 49.95 -62.04
N SER A 623 -10.94 49.09 -62.26
CA SER A 623 -10.93 47.68 -61.85
C SER A 623 -9.72 46.90 -62.44
N GLY A 624 -8.95 46.25 -61.57
CA GLY A 624 -7.76 45.48 -61.90
C GLY A 624 -6.51 46.31 -62.19
N SER A 625 -6.50 47.60 -61.83
CA SER A 625 -5.38 48.51 -62.12
C SER A 625 -4.24 48.41 -61.10
N ALA A 626 -3.02 48.77 -61.52
CA ALA A 626 -1.86 48.85 -60.63
C ALA A 626 -2.09 49.77 -59.41
N ALA A 627 -2.86 50.85 -59.58
CA ALA A 627 -3.23 51.77 -58.49
C ALA A 627 -4.07 51.09 -57.39
N GLN A 628 -4.98 50.18 -57.76
CA GLN A 628 -5.72 49.38 -56.78
C GLN A 628 -4.77 48.47 -56.00
N LEU A 629 -3.89 47.76 -56.71
CA LEU A 629 -2.93 46.84 -56.10
C LEU A 629 -1.99 47.56 -55.14
N ASP A 630 -1.41 48.70 -55.54
CA ASP A 630 -0.49 49.46 -54.70
C ASP A 630 -1.17 50.00 -53.44
N ARG A 631 -2.46 50.36 -53.51
CA ARG A 631 -3.24 50.79 -52.34
C ARG A 631 -3.52 49.66 -51.36
N ILE A 632 -3.80 48.45 -51.86
CA ILE A 632 -3.95 47.24 -51.03
C ILE A 632 -2.63 46.91 -50.33
N LEU A 633 -1.50 47.05 -51.02
CA LEU A 633 -0.16 46.70 -50.54
C LEU A 633 0.47 47.76 -49.61
N GLN A 634 -0.18 48.89 -49.33
CA GLN A 634 0.31 49.84 -48.35
C GLN A 634 0.39 49.18 -46.95
N PRO A 635 1.47 49.42 -46.15
CA PRO A 635 1.66 48.74 -44.87
C PRO A 635 0.47 48.83 -43.91
N ASP A 636 -0.18 50.00 -43.83
CA ASP A 636 -1.36 50.19 -42.98
C ASP A 636 -2.59 49.45 -43.50
N SER A 637 -2.78 49.39 -44.81
CA SER A 637 -3.85 48.60 -45.46
C SER A 637 -3.65 47.11 -45.21
N VAL A 638 -2.44 46.59 -45.44
CA VAL A 638 -2.09 45.18 -45.22
C VAL A 638 -2.36 44.77 -43.77
N LYS A 639 -1.90 45.56 -42.80
CA LYS A 639 -2.11 45.27 -41.37
C LYS A 639 -3.60 45.29 -41.01
N LEU A 640 -4.35 46.25 -41.54
CA LEU A 640 -5.79 46.39 -41.28
C LEU A 640 -6.60 45.25 -41.90
N VAL A 641 -6.30 44.85 -43.14
CA VAL A 641 -7.00 43.76 -43.83
C VAL A 641 -6.68 42.42 -43.18
N ARG A 642 -5.41 42.14 -42.87
CA ARG A 642 -5.02 40.88 -42.18
C ARG A 642 -5.72 40.69 -40.83
N ALA A 643 -5.93 41.77 -40.07
CA ALA A 643 -6.59 41.69 -38.76
C ALA A 643 -8.07 41.24 -38.85
N HIS A 644 -8.72 41.47 -39.99
CA HIS A 644 -10.15 41.19 -40.22
C HIS A 644 -10.40 40.23 -41.40
N ALA A 645 -9.36 39.60 -41.94
CA ALA A 645 -9.48 38.64 -43.03
C ALA A 645 -10.26 37.39 -42.58
N GLU A 646 -10.96 36.77 -43.53
CA GLU A 646 -11.71 35.54 -43.29
C GLU A 646 -10.78 34.40 -42.87
N ARG A 647 -11.18 33.64 -41.83
CA ARG A 647 -10.45 32.48 -41.32
C ARG A 647 -10.98 31.19 -41.96
N VAL A 648 -10.44 30.85 -43.11
CA VAL A 648 -10.91 29.70 -43.92
C VAL A 648 -10.41 28.38 -43.33
N ASN A 649 -11.28 27.37 -43.30
CA ASN A 649 -11.01 26.02 -42.76
C ASN A 649 -10.42 26.03 -41.35
N LEU A 650 -10.93 26.91 -40.47
CA LEU A 650 -10.48 27.03 -39.10
C LEU A 650 -10.54 25.66 -38.40
N SER A 651 -9.37 25.19 -38.01
CA SER A 651 -9.19 24.03 -37.14
C SER A 651 -8.95 24.52 -35.72
N ARG A 652 -9.48 23.76 -34.76
CA ARG A 652 -9.21 23.98 -33.34
C ARG A 652 -8.61 22.70 -32.78
N TYR A 653 -7.59 22.84 -31.95
CA TYR A 653 -7.05 21.72 -31.20
C TYR A 653 -8.16 21.13 -30.31
N PRO A 654 -8.52 19.84 -30.45
CA PRO A 654 -9.73 19.31 -29.81
C PRO A 654 -9.61 19.22 -28.29
N VAL A 655 -8.38 19.26 -27.76
CA VAL A 655 -8.13 19.24 -26.33
C VAL A 655 -8.09 20.69 -25.82
N VAL A 656 -8.88 20.95 -24.78
CA VAL A 656 -8.78 22.18 -24.00
C VAL A 656 -7.81 21.91 -22.86
N LEU A 657 -6.63 22.53 -22.94
CA LEU A 657 -5.57 22.35 -21.97
C LEU A 657 -5.89 23.14 -20.69
N PRO A 658 -5.99 22.48 -19.53
CA PRO A 658 -6.17 23.18 -18.28
C PRO A 658 -4.83 23.77 -17.81
N VAL A 659 -4.88 24.97 -17.24
CA VAL A 659 -3.73 25.68 -16.68
C VAL A 659 -4.13 26.19 -15.30
N ILE A 660 -3.36 25.88 -14.27
CA ILE A 660 -3.56 26.43 -12.92
C ILE A 660 -2.57 27.58 -12.74
N VAL A 661 -3.08 28.78 -12.54
CA VAL A 661 -2.28 29.98 -12.27
C VAL A 661 -2.49 30.34 -10.81
N ASP A 662 -1.51 30.05 -9.97
CA ASP A 662 -1.59 30.35 -8.54
C ASP A 662 -0.94 31.71 -8.22
N ARG A 663 -1.13 32.21 -6.99
CA ARG A 663 -0.32 33.32 -6.46
C ARG A 663 1.14 32.89 -6.23
N LEU A 664 2.05 33.87 -6.17
CA LEU A 664 3.51 33.62 -6.06
C LEU A 664 3.90 32.70 -4.88
N ALA A 665 3.21 32.79 -3.73
CA ALA A 665 3.49 31.98 -2.55
C ALA A 665 3.44 30.46 -2.80
N ALA A 666 2.65 30.01 -3.79
CA ALA A 666 2.60 28.61 -4.19
C ALA A 666 3.94 28.12 -4.75
N ARG A 667 4.72 29.02 -5.37
CA ARG A 667 6.06 28.74 -5.92
C ARG A 667 7.20 29.24 -5.04
N PHE A 668 7.01 30.32 -4.30
CA PHE A 668 8.07 30.93 -3.49
C PHE A 668 7.56 31.27 -2.08
N SER A 669 7.99 30.49 -1.09
CA SER A 669 7.69 30.71 0.33
C SER A 669 8.71 30.02 1.24
N ALA A 670 8.90 30.55 2.44
CA ALA A 670 9.66 29.93 3.52
C ALA A 670 8.71 29.53 4.67
N TRP A 671 8.79 28.27 5.10
CA TRP A 671 7.87 27.65 6.06
C TRP A 671 8.54 27.37 7.40
N TYR A 672 7.85 27.66 8.50
CA TYR A 672 8.28 27.33 9.85
C TYR A 672 7.20 26.54 10.57
N GLU A 673 7.51 25.31 10.93
CA GLU A 673 6.58 24.42 11.64
C GLU A 673 6.74 24.55 13.15
N ILE A 674 5.63 24.77 13.85
CA ILE A 674 5.59 24.84 15.32
C ILE A 674 4.43 24.03 15.90
N PHE A 675 4.56 23.65 17.16
CA PHE A 675 3.47 23.15 17.99
C PHE A 675 2.96 24.29 18.88
N PRO A 676 1.73 24.81 18.69
CA PRO A 676 1.18 25.89 19.51
C PRO A 676 1.26 25.60 21.02
N ARG A 677 1.05 24.34 21.42
CA ARG A 677 1.10 23.90 22.82
C ARG A 677 2.45 24.07 23.52
N SER A 678 3.55 24.21 22.77
CA SER A 678 4.90 24.40 23.33
C SER A 678 5.36 25.85 23.32
N GLN A 679 4.52 26.78 22.85
CA GLN A 679 4.91 28.18 22.73
C GLN A 679 4.80 28.96 24.05
N SER A 680 4.37 28.32 25.14
CA SER A 680 4.38 28.86 26.51
C SER A 680 5.79 29.20 27.03
N MET A 681 6.82 28.61 26.39
CA MET A 681 8.22 28.64 26.82
C MET A 681 8.47 27.94 28.17
N ASP A 682 7.53 27.12 28.64
CA ASP A 682 7.62 26.36 29.89
C ASP A 682 7.18 24.92 29.67
N VAL A 683 8.08 23.96 29.95
CA VAL A 683 7.82 22.52 29.79
C VAL A 683 6.68 21.99 30.68
N ASN A 684 6.26 22.75 31.70
CA ASN A 684 5.17 22.39 32.61
C ASN A 684 3.86 23.14 32.32
N ARG A 685 3.82 24.05 31.34
CA ARG A 685 2.63 24.83 30.98
C ARG A 685 2.26 24.61 29.53
N HIS A 686 1.03 24.17 29.27
CA HIS A 686 0.49 24.13 27.91
C HIS A 686 0.38 25.57 27.36
N GLY A 687 0.83 25.77 26.12
CA GLY A 687 0.73 27.05 25.41
C GLY A 687 -0.67 27.33 24.91
N THR A 688 -0.97 28.60 24.69
CA THR A 688 -2.23 29.12 24.15
C THR A 688 -1.98 29.82 22.81
N PHE A 689 -3.03 30.15 22.06
CA PHE A 689 -2.89 31.00 20.88
C PHE A 689 -2.31 32.38 21.21
N GLN A 690 -2.53 32.89 22.42
CA GLN A 690 -1.89 34.14 22.88
C GLN A 690 -0.37 33.98 23.02
N ASP A 691 0.11 32.85 23.57
CA ASP A 691 1.55 32.59 23.65
C ASP A 691 2.19 32.52 22.24
N VAL A 692 1.45 32.01 21.24
CA VAL A 692 1.90 32.05 19.83
C VAL A 692 1.97 33.49 19.31
N ILE A 693 0.96 34.32 19.59
CA ILE A 693 0.95 35.75 19.21
C ILE A 693 2.20 36.45 19.78
N ASP A 694 2.53 36.19 21.03
CA ASP A 694 3.68 36.79 21.72
C ASP A 694 5.03 36.36 21.11
N ARG A 695 5.06 35.24 20.38
CA ARG A 695 6.22 34.69 19.66
C ARG A 695 6.37 35.20 18.22
N LEU A 696 5.33 35.79 17.63
CA LEU A 696 5.36 36.24 16.23
C LEU A 696 6.50 37.21 15.90
N PRO A 697 6.89 38.17 16.78
CA PRO A 697 8.03 39.06 16.49
C PRO A 697 9.34 38.30 16.26
N GLN A 698 9.65 37.30 17.10
CA GLN A 698 10.89 36.52 16.99
C GLN A 698 10.86 35.61 15.76
N ILE A 699 9.70 35.03 15.43
CA ILE A 699 9.52 34.20 14.23
C ILE A 699 9.64 35.07 12.96
N ARG A 700 9.09 36.28 12.97
CA ARG A 700 9.20 37.22 11.86
C ARG A 700 10.66 37.59 11.58
N GLU A 701 11.48 37.74 12.62
CA GLU A 701 12.91 38.02 12.48
C GLU A 701 13.65 36.92 11.72
N LEU A 702 13.30 35.64 11.93
CA LEU A 702 13.84 34.52 11.15
C LEU A 702 13.54 34.63 9.66
N GLY A 703 12.55 35.42 9.27
CA GLY A 703 12.24 35.72 7.88
C GLY A 703 11.38 34.67 7.19
N PHE A 704 10.54 33.93 7.92
CA PHE A 704 9.54 33.03 7.33
C PHE A 704 8.32 33.79 6.80
N ASP A 705 7.60 33.14 5.87
CA ASP A 705 6.38 33.66 5.24
C ASP A 705 5.15 32.84 5.67
N VAL A 706 5.34 31.57 6.01
CA VAL A 706 4.27 30.64 6.42
C VAL A 706 4.58 30.05 7.79
N LEU A 707 3.62 30.16 8.71
CA LEU A 707 3.65 29.52 10.00
C LEU A 707 2.74 28.28 9.96
N TYR A 708 3.35 27.10 9.97
CA TYR A 708 2.65 25.83 9.87
C TYR A 708 2.40 25.25 11.27
N PHE A 709 1.13 24.99 11.57
CA PHE A 709 0.72 24.33 12.81
C PHE A 709 0.39 22.87 12.55
N THR A 710 0.91 22.01 13.42
CA THR A 710 0.32 20.67 13.64
C THR A 710 -1.14 20.80 14.11
N PRO A 711 -1.93 19.71 14.12
CA PRO A 711 -3.37 19.81 14.42
C PRO A 711 -3.65 20.56 15.74
N ILE A 712 -4.57 21.51 15.67
CA ILE A 712 -4.94 22.42 16.78
C ILE A 712 -6.24 21.99 17.49
N HIS A 713 -6.72 20.78 17.19
CA HIS A 713 -8.02 20.27 17.62
C HIS A 713 -7.90 19.56 18.99
N PRO A 714 -9.02 19.31 19.69
CA PRO A 714 -9.03 18.48 20.89
C PRO A 714 -8.31 17.14 20.68
N VAL A 715 -7.57 16.66 21.69
CA VAL A 715 -6.79 15.42 21.60
C VAL A 715 -7.44 14.32 22.43
N GLY A 716 -7.62 13.15 21.81
CA GLY A 716 -8.21 11.97 22.44
C GLY A 716 -7.53 11.56 23.76
N ARG A 717 -8.31 11.01 24.67
CA ARG A 717 -7.87 10.47 25.98
C ARG A 717 -7.76 8.95 25.93
N THR A 718 -8.62 8.28 25.19
CA THR A 718 -8.60 6.83 24.98
C THR A 718 -7.36 6.44 24.18
N ASN A 719 -6.60 5.46 24.68
CA ASN A 719 -5.33 4.98 24.12
C ASN A 719 -4.29 6.07 23.84
N ARG A 720 -4.41 7.21 24.53
CA ARG A 720 -3.47 8.33 24.38
C ARG A 720 -2.03 7.85 24.59
N LYS A 721 -1.18 8.21 23.63
CA LYS A 721 0.26 7.97 23.73
C LYS A 721 0.93 8.86 24.75
N GLY A 722 1.85 8.30 25.52
CA GLY A 722 2.70 9.04 26.45
C GLY A 722 4.01 9.49 25.82
N LYS A 723 4.87 10.12 26.63
CA LYS A 723 6.19 10.61 26.20
C LYS A 723 7.01 9.54 25.48
N ASN A 724 7.82 9.94 24.50
CA ASN A 724 8.61 9.02 23.67
C ASN A 724 7.77 7.92 22.99
N ASN A 725 6.53 8.24 22.59
CA ASN A 725 5.66 7.32 21.88
C ASN A 725 5.31 6.06 22.71
N THR A 726 5.23 6.16 24.05
CA THR A 726 4.81 5.04 24.89
C THR A 726 3.32 4.76 24.68
N LEU A 727 2.94 3.47 24.70
CA LEU A 727 1.56 3.04 24.47
C LEU A 727 0.58 3.48 25.57
N LYS A 728 1.08 3.82 26.76
CA LYS A 728 0.28 4.28 27.89
C LYS A 728 0.74 5.66 28.31
N ALA A 729 -0.14 6.65 28.21
CA ALA A 729 0.03 7.95 28.81
C ALA A 729 0.00 7.87 30.34
N LEU A 730 0.91 8.61 30.99
CA LEU A 730 0.85 8.88 32.43
C LEU A 730 -0.02 10.11 32.70
N PRO A 731 -0.51 10.31 33.94
CA PRO A 731 -1.20 11.54 34.31
C PRO A 731 -0.36 12.78 33.98
N GLY A 732 -0.92 13.69 33.18
CA GLY A 732 -0.23 14.90 32.71
C GLY A 732 0.39 14.79 31.32
N ASP A 733 0.44 13.61 30.70
CA ASP A 733 0.89 13.48 29.31
C ASP A 733 -0.12 14.10 28.33
N VAL A 734 0.40 14.93 27.43
CA VAL A 734 -0.40 15.74 26.49
C VAL A 734 -0.87 14.97 25.25
N GLY A 735 -0.31 13.79 24.99
CA GLY A 735 -0.70 12.96 23.84
C GLY A 735 -0.18 13.47 22.49
N SER A 736 -0.52 12.72 21.44
CA SER A 736 -0.28 13.11 20.05
C SER A 736 -1.30 14.14 19.58
N VAL A 737 -0.85 15.27 19.03
CA VAL A 737 -1.74 16.25 18.37
C VAL A 737 -2.50 15.64 17.18
N TYR A 738 -1.95 14.59 16.58
CA TYR A 738 -2.56 13.87 15.47
C TYR A 738 -3.73 12.97 15.88
N ALA A 739 -3.96 12.76 17.19
CA ALA A 739 -5.12 12.08 17.73
C ALA A 739 -6.31 13.03 17.88
N VAL A 740 -6.75 13.57 16.75
CA VAL A 740 -7.79 14.59 16.62
C VAL A 740 -9.13 14.04 17.10
N GLY A 741 -9.79 14.75 18.01
CA GLY A 741 -11.13 14.47 18.50
C GLY A 741 -11.18 14.13 19.97
N ALA A 742 -12.11 14.74 20.68
CA ALA A 742 -12.52 14.37 22.03
C ALA A 742 -13.98 14.79 22.25
N GLU A 743 -14.50 14.66 23.48
CA GLU A 743 -15.85 15.11 23.82
C GLU A 743 -16.06 16.60 23.50
N GLU A 744 -15.00 17.40 23.59
CA GLU A 744 -15.01 18.84 23.32
C GLU A 744 -15.15 19.21 21.85
N GLY A 745 -14.93 18.27 20.91
CA GLY A 745 -15.10 18.51 19.47
C GLY A 745 -14.11 17.77 18.58
N GLY A 746 -14.27 17.97 17.27
CA GLY A 746 -13.48 17.35 16.20
C GLY A 746 -12.67 18.34 15.36
N HIS A 747 -12.60 18.10 14.05
CA HIS A 747 -11.81 18.88 13.08
C HIS A 747 -12.25 20.35 12.89
N GLU A 748 -13.42 20.73 13.39
CA GLU A 748 -13.92 22.11 13.39
C GLU A 748 -13.68 22.85 14.72
N ALA A 749 -13.30 22.10 15.76
CA ALA A 749 -13.06 22.65 17.09
C ALA A 749 -11.58 22.98 17.29
N VAL A 750 -11.30 23.87 18.24
CA VAL A 750 -9.95 24.11 18.74
C VAL A 750 -9.77 23.43 20.10
N HIS A 751 -8.54 23.00 20.40
CA HIS A 751 -8.22 22.37 21.68
C HIS A 751 -8.50 23.37 22.81
N PRO A 752 -9.22 22.99 23.89
CA PRO A 752 -9.62 23.92 24.95
C PRO A 752 -8.43 24.61 25.64
N ASP A 753 -7.31 23.89 25.84
CA ASP A 753 -6.09 24.48 26.41
C ASP A 753 -5.36 25.45 25.46
N LEU A 754 -5.67 25.45 24.15
CA LEU A 754 -5.14 26.45 23.22
C LEU A 754 -5.97 27.75 23.26
N GLY A 755 -7.26 27.66 23.58
CA GLY A 755 -8.21 28.77 23.65
C GLY A 755 -9.51 28.48 22.91
N THR A 756 -10.13 29.54 22.40
CA THR A 756 -11.40 29.55 21.66
C THR A 756 -11.20 29.80 20.16
N LEU A 757 -12.25 29.63 19.35
CA LEU A 757 -12.19 29.97 17.93
C LEU A 757 -11.93 31.46 17.72
N GLU A 758 -12.48 32.32 18.59
CA GLU A 758 -12.20 33.76 18.58
C GLU A 758 -10.73 34.06 18.88
N ASP A 759 -10.10 33.29 19.76
CA ASP A 759 -8.66 33.42 20.04
C ASP A 759 -7.82 33.02 18.81
N PHE A 760 -8.26 31.98 18.08
CA PHE A 760 -7.63 31.58 16.83
C PHE A 760 -7.77 32.65 15.72
N GLU A 761 -8.95 33.24 15.56
CA GLU A 761 -9.16 34.33 14.60
C GLU A 761 -8.29 35.55 14.91
N ARG A 762 -8.08 35.87 16.20
CA ARG A 762 -7.12 36.90 16.62
C ARG A 762 -5.68 36.54 16.24
N LEU A 763 -5.29 35.27 16.39
CA LEU A 763 -3.97 34.79 15.96
C LEU A 763 -3.80 34.87 14.44
N VAL A 764 -4.81 34.51 13.64
CA VAL A 764 -4.78 34.67 12.17
C VAL A 764 -4.56 36.14 11.80
N ALA A 765 -5.32 37.06 12.42
CA ALA A 765 -5.17 38.49 12.18
C ALA A 765 -3.79 39.01 12.58
N ALA A 766 -3.26 38.58 13.73
CA ALA A 766 -1.93 38.95 14.19
C ALA A 766 -0.82 38.44 13.25
N SER A 767 -0.89 37.18 12.82
CA SER A 767 0.07 36.60 11.86
C SER A 767 0.11 37.39 10.56
N HIS A 768 -1.06 37.74 10.00
CA HIS A 768 -1.13 38.59 8.81
C HIS A 768 -0.53 39.99 9.03
N ALA A 769 -0.73 40.59 10.21
CA ALA A 769 -0.13 41.89 10.54
C ALA A 769 1.41 41.83 10.59
N TYR A 770 1.99 40.68 10.94
CA TYR A 770 3.43 40.42 10.84
C TYR A 770 3.88 39.93 9.45
N GLY A 771 2.97 39.83 8.48
CA GLY A 771 3.26 39.41 7.11
C GLY A 771 3.49 37.89 6.97
N MET A 772 2.88 37.09 7.83
CA MET A 772 2.93 35.63 7.78
C MET A 772 1.52 35.04 7.59
N GLU A 773 1.41 33.98 6.81
CA GLU A 773 0.19 33.21 6.65
C GLU A 773 0.21 31.97 7.56
N ILE A 774 -0.97 31.56 8.04
CA ILE A 774 -1.11 30.32 8.79
C ILE A 774 -1.39 29.17 7.82
N ALA A 775 -0.61 28.10 7.95
CA ALA A 775 -0.91 26.80 7.36
C ALA A 775 -1.40 25.86 8.46
N LEU A 776 -2.58 25.26 8.28
CA LEU A 776 -3.08 24.25 9.19
C LEU A 776 -2.78 22.85 8.65
N ASP A 777 -2.40 21.95 9.55
CA ASP A 777 -2.43 20.53 9.28
C ASP A 777 -3.88 20.08 9.03
N PHE A 778 -4.10 19.38 7.93
CA PHE A 778 -5.35 18.70 7.64
C PHE A 778 -5.12 17.19 7.64
N ALA A 779 -5.21 16.60 8.83
CA ALA A 779 -5.06 15.17 9.04
C ALA A 779 -6.43 14.49 9.10
N ILE A 780 -6.80 13.78 8.04
CA ILE A 780 -8.08 13.06 7.98
C ILE A 780 -7.98 11.75 8.76
N GLN A 781 -8.17 11.84 10.07
CA GLN A 781 -8.14 10.74 11.03
C GLN A 781 -8.77 11.19 12.36
N CYS A 782 -9.17 10.25 13.20
CA CYS A 782 -9.93 10.53 14.42
C CYS A 782 -9.39 9.72 15.59
N SER A 783 -9.28 10.32 16.78
CA SER A 783 -9.12 9.55 18.00
C SER A 783 -10.37 8.69 18.27
N PRO A 784 -10.28 7.67 19.14
CA PRO A 784 -11.45 6.90 19.57
C PRO A 784 -12.55 7.75 20.22
N ASP A 785 -12.21 8.94 20.70
CA ASP A 785 -13.13 9.85 21.38
C ASP A 785 -13.73 10.91 20.44
N HIS A 786 -13.37 10.90 19.14
CA HIS A 786 -13.87 11.88 18.17
C HIS A 786 -15.41 11.74 18.02
N PRO A 787 -16.19 12.85 17.97
CA PRO A 787 -17.65 12.78 17.86
C PRO A 787 -18.17 11.98 16.66
N TRP A 788 -17.44 11.99 15.54
CA TRP A 788 -17.74 11.17 14.36
C TRP A 788 -17.77 9.66 14.66
N ILE A 789 -16.99 9.14 15.62
CA ILE A 789 -17.05 7.71 15.98
C ILE A 789 -18.46 7.32 16.43
N LYS A 790 -19.12 8.21 17.18
CA LYS A 790 -20.49 8.00 17.67
C LYS A 790 -21.56 8.42 16.64
N ASN A 791 -21.36 9.57 16.00
CA ASN A 791 -22.38 10.21 15.17
C ASN A 791 -22.39 9.67 13.73
N HIS A 792 -21.23 9.20 13.26
CA HIS A 792 -21.01 8.68 11.90
C HIS A 792 -20.20 7.37 11.95
N PRO A 793 -20.68 6.33 12.65
CA PRO A 793 -19.97 5.06 12.72
C PRO A 793 -19.72 4.47 11.32
N GLU A 794 -20.56 4.78 10.33
CA GLU A 794 -20.40 4.39 8.92
C GLU A 794 -19.18 5.00 8.23
N TRP A 795 -18.54 6.03 8.81
CA TRP A 795 -17.30 6.60 8.29
C TRP A 795 -16.06 5.83 8.73
N PHE A 796 -16.18 4.79 9.55
CA PHE A 796 -15.03 4.07 10.10
C PHE A 796 -15.12 2.57 9.84
N GLU A 797 -13.95 1.93 9.87
CA GLU A 797 -13.85 0.48 9.77
C GLU A 797 -13.93 -0.13 11.18
N TRP A 798 -15.05 -0.80 11.44
CA TRP A 798 -15.27 -1.56 12.67
C TRP A 798 -14.88 -3.02 12.46
N ARG A 799 -14.11 -3.55 13.41
CA ARG A 799 -13.75 -4.96 13.42
C ARG A 799 -14.98 -5.81 13.79
N PRO A 800 -15.01 -7.11 13.43
CA PRO A 800 -16.14 -7.98 13.74
C PRO A 800 -16.46 -8.12 15.24
N ASP A 801 -15.50 -7.83 16.12
CA ASP A 801 -15.67 -7.80 17.58
C ASP A 801 -16.22 -6.46 18.11
N GLY A 802 -16.60 -5.54 17.20
CA GLY A 802 -17.09 -4.21 17.53
C GLY A 802 -15.99 -3.22 17.93
N THR A 803 -14.72 -3.60 17.86
CA THR A 803 -13.61 -2.67 18.13
C THR A 803 -13.29 -1.81 16.92
N LEU A 804 -12.95 -0.55 17.17
CA LEU A 804 -12.53 0.37 16.12
C LEU A 804 -11.10 0.02 15.69
N LYS A 805 -10.85 -0.07 14.38
CA LYS A 805 -9.51 -0.34 13.85
C LYS A 805 -8.64 0.92 13.99
N PHE A 806 -7.47 0.78 14.61
CA PHE A 806 -6.51 1.89 14.72
C PHE A 806 -5.77 2.12 13.40
N ALA A 807 -5.26 3.33 13.19
CA ALA A 807 -4.47 3.64 12.00
C ALA A 807 -3.05 3.08 12.12
N GLU A 808 -2.49 2.69 10.99
CA GLU A 808 -1.10 2.26 10.89
C GLU A 808 -0.48 2.82 9.61
N ASN A 809 0.81 3.14 9.67
CA ASN A 809 1.67 3.36 8.52
C ASN A 809 2.93 2.51 8.71
N PRO A 810 2.88 1.20 8.38
CA PRO A 810 3.88 0.23 8.81
C PRO A 810 5.33 0.69 8.57
N PRO A 811 6.23 0.56 9.56
CA PRO A 811 6.05 -0.13 10.85
C PRO A 811 5.43 0.74 11.96
N LYS A 812 4.98 1.97 11.69
CA LYS A 812 4.37 2.85 12.70
C LYS A 812 2.93 2.41 12.99
N LYS A 813 2.64 2.09 14.26
CA LYS A 813 1.28 1.89 14.77
C LYS A 813 0.80 3.13 15.50
N TYR A 814 -0.46 3.50 15.31
CA TYR A 814 -1.09 4.68 15.92
C TYR A 814 -2.36 4.26 16.68
N GLU A 815 -2.17 3.61 17.82
CA GLU A 815 -3.23 3.09 18.70
C GLU A 815 -4.17 4.16 19.26
N ASP A 816 -3.75 5.43 19.16
CA ASP A 816 -4.47 6.62 19.57
C ASP A 816 -5.39 7.21 18.50
N ILE A 817 -5.36 6.68 17.26
CA ILE A 817 -6.14 7.22 16.13
C ILE A 817 -6.74 6.11 15.26
N SER A 818 -7.73 6.48 14.47
CA SER A 818 -8.44 5.65 13.49
C SER A 818 -8.66 6.44 12.21
N ASN A 819 -8.44 5.80 11.07
CA ASN A 819 -8.68 6.42 9.76
C ASN A 819 -10.15 6.35 9.37
N VAL A 820 -10.63 7.35 8.64
CA VAL A 820 -11.95 7.30 7.99
C VAL A 820 -11.91 6.40 6.75
N HIS A 821 -13.05 5.80 6.43
CA HIS A 821 -13.26 4.88 5.33
C HIS A 821 -14.14 5.53 4.24
N PHE A 822 -13.51 5.97 3.14
CA PHE A 822 -14.11 6.87 2.15
C PHE A 822 -15.27 6.30 1.32
N TYR A 823 -15.40 4.97 1.22
CA TYR A 823 -16.38 4.31 0.33
C TYR A 823 -17.39 3.41 1.07
N GLY A 824 -17.22 3.19 2.38
CA GLY A 824 -18.00 2.21 3.16
C GLY A 824 -19.36 2.73 3.64
N GLY A 825 -20.13 3.34 2.74
CA GLY A 825 -21.38 4.04 3.09
C GLY A 825 -21.19 5.52 3.42
N ALA A 826 -19.93 5.98 3.53
CA ALA A 826 -19.58 7.38 3.82
C ALA A 826 -19.78 8.33 2.61
N LEU A 827 -19.85 7.83 1.38
CA LEU A 827 -20.00 8.65 0.17
C LEU A 827 -21.49 8.97 -0.08
N PRO A 828 -21.89 10.24 -0.34
CA PRO A 828 -21.05 11.43 -0.47
C PRO A 828 -20.79 12.20 0.84
N SER A 829 -21.44 11.81 1.95
CA SER A 829 -21.46 12.58 3.21
C SER A 829 -20.09 12.99 3.75
N LEU A 830 -19.13 12.07 3.85
CA LEU A 830 -17.78 12.37 4.34
C LEU A 830 -17.01 13.32 3.40
N TRP A 831 -17.18 13.18 2.08
CA TRP A 831 -16.50 14.07 1.13
C TRP A 831 -17.01 15.51 1.29
N ILE A 832 -18.33 15.66 1.43
CA ILE A 832 -18.99 16.94 1.66
C ILE A 832 -18.54 17.53 3.00
N GLU A 833 -18.54 16.75 4.08
CA GLU A 833 -18.09 17.20 5.40
C GLU A 833 -16.63 17.70 5.37
N LEU A 834 -15.72 16.93 4.76
CA LEU A 834 -14.31 17.31 4.67
C LEU A 834 -14.11 18.58 3.82
N ARG A 835 -14.89 18.75 2.75
CA ARG A 835 -14.91 19.99 1.98
C ARG A 835 -15.40 21.15 2.84
N ASP A 836 -16.48 20.96 3.57
CA ASP A 836 -17.12 22.01 4.37
C ASP A 836 -16.21 22.44 5.54
N ILE A 837 -15.45 21.51 6.14
CA ILE A 837 -14.38 21.82 7.09
C ILE A 837 -13.32 22.74 6.45
N LEU A 838 -12.79 22.37 5.28
CA LEU A 838 -11.78 23.18 4.58
C LEU A 838 -12.32 24.58 4.25
N LEU A 839 -13.54 24.67 3.72
CA LEU A 839 -14.21 25.94 3.44
C LEU A 839 -14.47 26.75 4.72
N GLY A 840 -14.80 26.09 5.83
CA GLY A 840 -15.00 26.71 7.14
C GLY A 840 -13.72 27.33 7.70
N TRP A 841 -12.57 26.68 7.54
CA TRP A 841 -11.27 27.26 7.88
C TRP A 841 -10.85 28.37 6.91
N CYS A 842 -11.18 28.24 5.62
CA CYS A 842 -11.04 29.35 4.68
C CYS A 842 -11.88 30.57 5.06
N ALA A 843 -13.13 30.39 5.49
CA ALA A 843 -13.96 31.51 5.94
C ALA A 843 -13.30 32.28 7.12
N ARG A 844 -12.49 31.59 7.93
CA ARG A 844 -11.74 32.13 9.08
C ARG A 844 -10.32 32.62 8.75
N GLY A 845 -9.99 32.74 7.46
CA GLY A 845 -8.74 33.36 7.00
C GLY A 845 -7.56 32.40 6.78
N VAL A 846 -7.72 31.10 7.02
CA VAL A 846 -6.68 30.11 6.67
C VAL A 846 -6.70 29.87 5.16
N ARG A 847 -5.57 30.08 4.48
CA ARG A 847 -5.43 29.88 3.02
C ARG A 847 -4.45 28.79 2.65
N ILE A 848 -3.85 28.12 3.63
CA ILE A 848 -2.84 27.12 3.38
C ILE A 848 -3.17 25.88 4.21
N PHE A 849 -3.18 24.71 3.57
CA PHE A 849 -3.38 23.44 4.22
C PHE A 849 -2.21 22.52 3.93
N ARG A 850 -1.49 22.13 4.97
CA ARG A 850 -0.55 21.01 4.91
C ARG A 850 -1.39 19.76 5.10
N VAL A 851 -1.59 19.00 4.04
CA VAL A 851 -2.41 17.79 4.10
C VAL A 851 -1.53 16.63 4.53
N ASP A 852 -1.89 16.00 5.65
CA ASP A 852 -1.18 14.84 6.20
C ASP A 852 -1.43 13.59 5.36
N ASN A 853 -0.36 12.91 4.97
CA ASN A 853 -0.39 11.62 4.31
C ASN A 853 -1.48 11.48 3.22
N PRO A 854 -1.63 12.41 2.26
CA PRO A 854 -2.74 12.41 1.31
C PRO A 854 -2.71 11.20 0.37
N HIS A 855 -1.56 10.55 0.24
CA HIS A 855 -1.36 9.31 -0.50
C HIS A 855 -2.09 8.10 0.12
N THR A 856 -2.56 8.21 1.36
CA THR A 856 -3.39 7.20 2.03
C THR A 856 -4.89 7.41 1.80
N LYS A 857 -5.27 8.51 1.12
CA LYS A 857 -6.65 8.89 0.85
C LYS A 857 -6.93 8.84 -0.67
N PRO A 858 -8.19 8.69 -1.13
CA PRO A 858 -8.47 8.50 -2.54
C PRO A 858 -8.06 9.70 -3.41
N ILE A 859 -7.38 9.44 -4.53
CA ILE A 859 -7.02 10.48 -5.51
C ILE A 859 -8.25 11.25 -6.05
N PRO A 860 -9.36 10.60 -6.43
CA PRO A 860 -10.53 11.32 -6.95
C PRO A 860 -11.15 12.29 -5.92
N PHE A 861 -11.03 11.98 -4.62
CA PHE A 861 -11.44 12.89 -3.57
C PHE A 861 -10.60 14.17 -3.61
N TRP A 862 -9.28 14.04 -3.72
CA TRP A 862 -8.39 15.20 -3.79
C TRP A 862 -8.60 16.03 -5.05
N GLU A 863 -8.78 15.40 -6.21
CA GLU A 863 -9.10 16.09 -7.47
C GLU A 863 -10.39 16.93 -7.32
N TRP A 864 -11.41 16.36 -6.70
CA TRP A 864 -12.69 17.03 -6.47
C TRP A 864 -12.59 18.13 -5.42
N VAL A 865 -12.08 17.84 -4.21
CA VAL A 865 -12.12 18.79 -3.09
C VAL A 865 -11.22 20.00 -3.32
N ILE A 866 -10.04 19.81 -3.94
CA ILE A 866 -9.14 20.93 -4.27
C ILE A 866 -9.78 21.82 -5.34
N ALA A 867 -10.45 21.22 -6.32
CA ALA A 867 -11.18 21.99 -7.34
C ALA A 867 -12.34 22.79 -6.73
N GLU A 868 -13.12 22.18 -5.83
CA GLU A 868 -14.22 22.86 -5.12
C GLU A 868 -13.71 24.02 -4.25
N VAL A 869 -12.66 23.79 -3.45
CA VAL A 869 -12.09 24.82 -2.58
C VAL A 869 -11.48 25.94 -3.42
N ASN A 870 -10.68 25.63 -4.44
CA ASN A 870 -10.11 26.67 -5.33
C ASN A 870 -11.16 27.39 -6.19
N GLY A 871 -12.33 26.79 -6.42
CA GLY A 871 -13.45 27.45 -7.09
C GLY A 871 -14.01 28.62 -6.27
N GLN A 872 -13.98 28.53 -4.94
CA GLN A 872 -14.45 29.58 -4.03
C GLN A 872 -13.31 30.45 -3.50
N TYR A 873 -12.16 29.85 -3.20
CA TYR A 873 -10.94 30.47 -2.68
C TYR A 873 -9.75 30.10 -3.58
N PRO A 874 -9.59 30.74 -4.75
CA PRO A 874 -8.51 30.42 -5.71
C PRO A 874 -7.11 30.70 -5.15
N ASP A 875 -7.00 31.45 -4.06
CA ASP A 875 -5.76 31.71 -3.32
C ASP A 875 -5.38 30.61 -2.31
N ALA A 876 -6.22 29.59 -2.12
CA ALA A 876 -5.93 28.47 -1.24
C ALA A 876 -4.82 27.54 -1.81
N ILE A 877 -3.83 27.21 -0.97
CA ILE A 877 -2.68 26.37 -1.29
C ILE A 877 -2.78 25.06 -0.51
N PHE A 878 -2.65 23.94 -1.21
CA PHE A 878 -2.53 22.61 -0.62
C PHE A 878 -1.10 22.10 -0.77
N LEU A 879 -0.47 21.75 0.35
CA LEU A 879 0.82 21.07 0.42
C LEU A 879 0.60 19.58 0.69
N ALA A 880 1.02 18.72 -0.24
CA ALA A 880 0.94 17.28 -0.06
C ALA A 880 2.13 16.76 0.75
N GLU A 881 1.90 16.26 1.97
CA GLU A 881 2.91 15.49 2.70
C GLU A 881 2.91 14.02 2.26
N ALA A 882 3.52 13.75 1.11
CA ALA A 882 3.51 12.44 0.50
C ALA A 882 4.92 11.86 0.37
N PHE A 883 5.45 11.29 1.45
CA PHE A 883 6.68 10.48 1.42
C PHE A 883 6.36 9.05 0.98
N THR A 884 5.99 8.91 -0.29
CA THR A 884 5.55 7.64 -0.90
C THR A 884 6.29 7.41 -2.21
N ARG A 885 5.95 6.40 -3.01
CA ARG A 885 6.61 6.12 -4.31
C ARG A 885 6.43 7.28 -5.31
N PRO A 886 7.38 7.50 -6.25
CA PRO A 886 7.41 8.70 -7.09
C PRO A 886 6.13 8.91 -7.93
N LYS A 887 5.54 7.83 -8.46
CA LYS A 887 4.32 7.93 -9.29
C LYS A 887 3.13 8.51 -8.52
N MET A 888 2.98 8.15 -7.24
CA MET A 888 1.89 8.67 -6.41
C MET A 888 2.13 10.14 -6.07
N MET A 889 3.37 10.52 -5.74
CA MET A 889 3.75 11.93 -5.53
C MET A 889 3.43 12.78 -6.76
N LYS A 890 3.85 12.32 -7.95
CA LYS A 890 3.58 12.99 -9.23
C LYS A 890 2.08 13.11 -9.50
N LYS A 891 1.30 12.05 -9.22
CA LYS A 891 -0.15 12.07 -9.42
C LYS A 891 -0.87 13.02 -8.47
N LEU A 892 -0.47 13.12 -7.20
CA LEU A 892 -1.03 14.08 -6.25
C LEU A 892 -0.76 15.52 -6.70
N ALA A 893 0.46 15.83 -7.13
CA ALA A 893 0.73 17.15 -7.72
C ALA A 893 -0.19 17.45 -8.91
N LYS A 894 -0.37 16.49 -9.83
CA LYS A 894 -1.30 16.62 -10.97
C LYS A 894 -2.78 16.71 -10.57
N ALA A 895 -3.17 16.13 -9.43
CA ALA A 895 -4.54 16.16 -8.92
C ALA A 895 -4.98 17.57 -8.48
N GLY A 896 -4.03 18.47 -8.22
CA GLY A 896 -4.32 19.87 -7.89
C GLY A 896 -3.43 20.46 -6.82
N TYR A 897 -2.68 19.64 -6.07
CA TYR A 897 -1.82 20.11 -4.97
C TYR A 897 -0.81 21.15 -5.43
N GLN A 898 -0.89 22.36 -4.90
CA GLN A 898 -0.02 23.47 -5.28
C GLN A 898 1.44 23.23 -4.94
N GLN A 899 1.71 22.50 -3.85
CA GLN A 899 3.05 22.15 -3.37
C GLN A 899 3.12 20.67 -2.97
N SER A 900 4.34 20.13 -2.88
CA SER A 900 4.56 18.75 -2.43
C SER A 900 5.86 18.62 -1.65
N TYR A 901 5.83 17.90 -0.53
CA TYR A 901 7.03 17.41 0.14
C TYR A 901 7.82 16.49 -0.79
N THR A 902 9.12 16.33 -0.53
CA THR A 902 10.06 15.70 -1.46
C THR A 902 10.97 14.70 -0.76
N TYR A 903 11.80 13.98 -1.53
CA TYR A 903 12.81 13.11 -0.95
C TYR A 903 14.08 13.83 -0.49
N PHE A 904 14.05 15.16 -0.38
CA PHE A 904 15.24 15.97 -0.11
C PHE A 904 16.04 15.46 1.09
N THR A 905 15.39 15.13 2.21
CA THR A 905 16.02 14.62 3.44
C THR A 905 16.87 13.34 3.24
N TRP A 906 16.54 12.53 2.22
CA TRP A 906 17.25 11.31 1.86
C TRP A 906 18.10 11.46 0.58
N ARG A 907 18.42 12.69 0.18
CA ARG A 907 19.40 13.01 -0.86
C ARG A 907 20.51 13.82 -0.22
N ASN A 908 21.67 13.20 -0.02
CA ASN A 908 22.76 13.77 0.77
C ASN A 908 24.07 13.86 -0.02
N THR A 909 24.29 12.95 -0.97
CA THR A 909 25.47 13.01 -1.84
C THR A 909 25.27 13.99 -2.99
N LYS A 910 26.37 14.42 -3.60
CA LYS A 910 26.32 15.32 -4.77
C LYS A 910 25.54 14.73 -5.93
N ALA A 911 25.73 13.43 -6.22
CA ALA A 911 25.03 12.74 -7.30
C ALA A 911 23.52 12.71 -7.04
N GLU A 912 23.12 12.29 -5.83
CA GLU A 912 21.72 12.24 -5.39
C GLU A 912 21.03 13.61 -5.48
N LEU A 913 21.69 14.67 -5.01
CA LEU A 913 21.15 16.02 -5.03
C LEU A 913 21.03 16.57 -6.45
N THR A 914 22.03 16.30 -7.29
CA THR A 914 22.06 16.74 -8.69
C THR A 914 20.95 16.06 -9.50
N GLU A 915 20.88 14.73 -9.43
CA GLU A 915 19.88 13.93 -10.13
C GLU A 915 18.46 14.36 -9.72
N TYR A 916 18.22 14.50 -8.42
CA TYR A 916 16.88 14.82 -7.94
C TYR A 916 16.46 16.26 -8.25
N ALA A 917 17.37 17.23 -8.15
CA ALA A 917 17.08 18.60 -8.53
C ALA A 917 16.79 18.74 -10.04
N LEU A 918 17.52 18.02 -10.89
CA LEU A 918 17.27 17.99 -12.33
C LEU A 918 15.97 17.26 -12.69
N GLU A 919 15.61 16.18 -11.98
CA GLU A 919 14.31 15.53 -12.13
C GLU A 919 13.16 16.51 -11.84
N LEU A 920 13.26 17.25 -10.73
CA LEU A 920 12.28 18.25 -10.32
C LEU A 920 12.20 19.40 -11.33
N ALA A 921 13.34 19.94 -11.76
CA ALA A 921 13.41 21.09 -12.68
C ALA A 921 13.01 20.76 -14.13
N GLY A 922 13.07 19.49 -14.53
CA GLY A 922 12.68 19.02 -15.87
C GLY A 922 11.16 19.02 -16.08
N GLU A 923 10.62 17.99 -16.74
CA GLU A 923 9.18 17.87 -17.03
C GLU A 923 8.30 17.99 -15.76
N MET A 924 8.79 17.51 -14.61
CA MET A 924 8.07 17.65 -13.34
C MET A 924 7.80 19.12 -12.98
N GLY A 925 8.66 20.04 -13.39
CA GLY A 925 8.54 21.46 -13.11
C GLY A 925 7.27 22.10 -13.69
N GLU A 926 6.63 21.44 -14.66
CA GLU A 926 5.35 21.87 -15.23
C GLU A 926 4.17 21.71 -14.27
N TYR A 927 4.24 20.85 -13.26
CA TYR A 927 3.12 20.55 -12.37
C TYR A 927 3.48 20.31 -10.91
N TYR A 928 4.76 20.18 -10.57
CA TYR A 928 5.25 19.80 -9.26
C TYR A 928 6.06 20.95 -8.66
N ARG A 929 5.63 21.51 -7.51
CA ARG A 929 6.39 22.55 -6.81
C ARG A 929 6.99 21.97 -5.52
N PRO A 930 8.31 21.75 -5.46
CA PRO A 930 8.94 21.06 -4.35
C PRO A 930 8.99 21.93 -3.09
N ASN A 931 8.49 21.43 -1.96
CA ASN A 931 8.71 22.02 -0.65
C ASN A 931 9.82 21.23 0.08
N PHE A 932 11.01 21.83 0.17
CA PHE A 932 12.18 21.20 0.80
C PHE A 932 12.20 21.49 2.31
N PHE A 933 11.45 20.72 3.08
CA PHE A 933 11.66 20.68 4.53
C PHE A 933 13.01 20.03 4.84
N ALA A 934 13.86 20.71 5.62
CA ALA A 934 15.17 20.17 6.02
C ALA A 934 15.07 19.12 7.13
N ASN A 935 14.02 19.21 7.95
CA ASN A 935 13.59 18.26 8.96
C ASN A 935 12.06 18.39 9.14
N THR A 936 11.43 17.40 9.77
CA THR A 936 10.03 17.47 10.23
C THR A 936 9.94 16.82 11.62
N PRO A 937 8.83 16.94 12.36
CA PRO A 937 8.68 16.26 13.66
C PRO A 937 8.85 14.73 13.60
N ASP A 938 8.65 14.15 12.41
CA ASP A 938 8.82 12.73 12.10
C ASP A 938 10.17 12.36 11.49
N ILE A 939 10.90 13.35 10.96
CA ILE A 939 12.14 13.15 10.21
C ILE A 939 13.24 14.03 10.82
N ASN A 940 14.03 13.42 11.67
CA ASN A 940 15.38 13.78 12.10
C ASN A 940 16.39 13.00 11.23
N PRO A 941 16.78 13.52 10.05
CA PRO A 941 17.56 12.78 9.06
C PRO A 941 18.87 12.24 9.65
N TYR A 942 19.25 11.01 9.31
CA TYR A 942 20.51 10.41 9.79
C TYR A 942 21.75 11.30 9.57
N TYR A 943 21.77 12.06 8.46
CA TYR A 943 22.83 13.02 8.19
C TYR A 943 23.00 14.02 9.36
N LEU A 944 21.90 14.58 9.88
CA LEU A 944 21.93 15.59 10.94
C LEU A 944 22.31 15.01 12.31
N GLN A 945 21.96 13.74 12.58
CA GLN A 945 22.21 13.08 13.86
C GLN A 945 23.70 13.06 14.25
N THR A 946 24.60 13.06 13.27
CA THR A 946 26.05 12.92 13.49
C THR A 946 26.91 14.04 12.90
N SER A 947 26.31 15.01 12.22
CA SER A 947 27.02 16.10 11.55
C SER A 947 27.39 17.27 12.45
N GLY A 948 26.73 17.39 13.61
CA GLY A 948 26.79 18.61 14.42
C GLY A 948 26.29 19.85 13.67
N ARG A 949 26.59 21.04 14.20
CA ARG A 949 26.18 22.34 13.65
C ARG A 949 26.46 22.49 12.13
N PRO A 950 27.62 22.10 11.59
CA PRO A 950 27.90 22.26 10.16
C PRO A 950 26.87 21.57 9.25
N GLY A 951 26.37 20.38 9.62
CA GLY A 951 25.35 19.73 8.80
C GLY A 951 24.03 20.49 8.76
N PHE A 952 23.62 21.17 9.83
CA PHE A 952 22.42 22.02 9.81
C PHE A 952 22.60 23.23 8.89
N VAL A 953 23.81 23.81 8.84
CA VAL A 953 24.18 24.87 7.89
C VAL A 953 24.11 24.35 6.45
N VAL A 954 24.66 23.16 6.19
CA VAL A 954 24.63 22.51 4.87
C VAL A 954 23.20 22.26 4.40
N ARG A 955 22.37 21.61 5.23
CA ARG A 955 21.01 21.23 4.86
C ARG A 955 20.07 22.42 4.71
N SER A 956 20.15 23.42 5.58
CA SER A 956 19.37 24.66 5.43
C SER A 956 19.75 25.43 4.17
N THR A 957 21.04 25.51 3.84
CA THR A 957 21.52 26.17 2.62
C THR A 957 20.97 25.45 1.39
N LEU A 958 21.19 24.14 1.27
CA LEU A 958 20.70 23.34 0.14
C LEU A 958 19.17 23.45 -0.02
N ALA A 959 18.42 23.36 1.07
CA ALA A 959 16.96 23.50 1.04
C ALA A 959 16.53 24.88 0.52
N ALA A 960 17.14 25.93 1.05
CA ALA A 960 16.84 27.32 0.78
C ALA A 960 17.30 27.80 -0.61
N THR A 961 18.29 27.16 -1.24
CA THR A 961 18.83 27.63 -2.54
C THR A 961 18.52 26.71 -3.70
N LEU A 962 18.36 25.39 -3.51
CA LEU A 962 17.90 24.50 -4.59
C LEU A 962 16.40 24.70 -4.87
N SER A 963 15.57 24.70 -3.82
CA SER A 963 14.12 24.88 -3.98
C SER A 963 13.69 26.34 -3.78
N SER A 964 12.66 26.75 -4.51
CA SER A 964 11.97 28.02 -4.30
C SER A 964 10.98 27.95 -3.13
N VAL A 965 10.59 26.76 -2.66
CA VAL A 965 9.85 26.56 -1.39
C VAL A 965 10.63 25.65 -0.46
N TYR A 966 10.85 26.08 0.78
CA TYR A 966 11.53 25.28 1.79
C TYR A 966 10.95 25.51 3.18
N GLY A 967 11.23 24.59 4.11
CA GLY A 967 10.80 24.72 5.49
C GLY A 967 11.75 24.09 6.50
N ILE A 968 11.55 24.45 7.77
CA ILE A 968 12.18 23.80 8.91
C ILE A 968 11.16 23.64 10.04
N TYR A 969 11.38 22.63 10.88
CA TYR A 969 10.63 22.42 12.11
C TYR A 969 11.40 22.98 13.32
N ASN A 970 10.68 23.69 14.20
CA ASN A 970 11.20 24.33 15.41
C ASN A 970 12.13 23.42 16.22
N GLY A 971 13.31 23.94 16.56
CA GLY A 971 14.41 23.18 17.15
C GLY A 971 15.54 22.90 16.14
N PHE A 972 15.28 23.00 14.83
CA PHE A 972 16.30 22.92 13.80
C PHE A 972 17.35 24.03 13.93
N GLU A 973 16.92 25.27 14.20
CA GLU A 973 17.81 26.41 14.41
C GLU A 973 18.76 26.21 15.60
N MET A 974 18.35 25.36 16.54
CA MET A 974 19.12 25.01 17.71
C MET A 974 20.08 23.84 17.45
N CYS A 975 20.02 23.22 16.28
CA CYS A 975 20.72 21.97 15.93
C CYS A 975 20.29 20.79 16.80
N GLU A 976 19.00 20.68 17.15
CA GLU A 976 18.51 19.45 17.78
C GLU A 976 18.60 18.28 16.82
N ALA A 977 19.33 17.24 17.24
CA ALA A 977 19.59 16.07 16.42
C ALA A 977 19.55 14.75 17.21
N ALA A 978 19.30 14.81 18.53
CA ALA A 978 19.29 13.62 19.38
C ALA A 978 18.21 12.65 18.89
N PRO A 979 18.58 11.47 18.39
CA PRO A 979 17.61 10.54 17.84
C PRO A 979 17.07 9.61 18.93
N TYR A 980 15.84 9.16 18.76
CA TYR A 980 15.45 7.90 19.37
C TYR A 980 16.37 6.81 18.78
N PRO A 981 17.04 5.98 19.60
CA PRO A 981 18.11 5.11 19.13
C PRO A 981 17.73 4.31 17.87
N GLY A 982 18.54 4.46 16.81
CA GLY A 982 18.38 3.76 15.53
C GLY A 982 17.28 4.28 14.60
N LYS A 983 16.53 5.33 14.97
CA LYS A 983 15.41 5.85 14.19
C LYS A 983 15.66 7.28 13.72
N GLU A 984 14.91 7.71 12.70
CA GLU A 984 14.81 9.12 12.30
C GLU A 984 13.82 9.91 13.18
N GLU A 985 13.35 9.36 14.29
CA GLU A 985 12.50 10.07 15.25
C GLU A 985 13.37 10.86 16.24
N TYR A 986 12.90 12.02 16.68
CA TYR A 986 13.54 12.77 17.76
C TYR A 986 13.40 12.03 19.10
N LEU A 987 14.47 12.02 19.91
CA LEU A 987 14.38 11.69 21.32
C LEU A 987 13.55 12.76 22.03
N ASN A 988 12.67 12.34 22.94
CA ASN A 988 11.76 13.23 23.66
C ASN A 988 10.93 14.07 22.67
N SER A 989 10.34 13.42 21.66
CA SER A 989 9.65 14.09 20.55
C SER A 989 8.50 14.98 21.05
N GLU A 990 8.45 16.22 20.53
CA GLU A 990 7.41 17.21 20.83
C GLU A 990 6.00 16.71 20.43
N LYS A 991 5.92 15.71 19.55
CA LYS A 991 4.65 15.03 19.25
C LYS A 991 3.97 14.45 20.49
N TYR A 992 4.71 14.10 21.54
CA TYR A 992 4.15 13.44 22.73
C TYR A 992 4.39 14.20 24.04
N GLU A 993 5.14 15.31 24.01
CA GLU A 993 5.39 16.13 25.19
C GLU A 993 5.55 17.61 24.86
N LEU A 994 5.43 18.46 25.88
CA LEU A 994 5.71 19.89 25.74
C LEU A 994 7.22 20.11 25.69
N LYS A 995 7.66 21.00 24.80
CA LYS A 995 9.05 21.46 24.73
C LYS A 995 9.17 22.95 25.02
N ALA A 996 10.32 23.33 25.53
CA ALA A 996 10.74 24.72 25.64
C ALA A 996 12.23 24.80 25.29
N TRP A 997 12.60 25.81 24.51
CA TRP A 997 13.97 25.98 24.02
C TRP A 997 14.58 27.29 24.50
N ASP A 998 15.87 27.26 24.79
CA ASP A 998 16.69 28.47 24.82
C ASP A 998 17.14 28.81 23.39
N TYR A 999 16.42 29.74 22.74
CA TYR A 999 16.70 30.20 21.38
C TYR A 999 18.02 30.97 21.24
N HIS A 1000 18.65 31.35 22.35
CA HIS A 1000 19.93 32.05 22.37
C HIS A 1000 21.09 31.15 22.76
N ARG A 1001 20.87 29.84 22.91
CA ARG A 1001 21.93 28.90 23.30
C ARG A 1001 23.13 28.99 22.34
N PRO A 1002 24.38 29.01 22.84
CA PRO A 1002 25.56 29.01 21.99
C PRO A 1002 25.57 27.83 21.00
N GLY A 1003 26.01 28.08 19.77
CA GLY A 1003 26.08 27.05 18.72
C GLY A 1003 24.81 26.89 17.87
N ASN A 1004 23.78 27.72 18.06
CA ASN A 1004 22.64 27.79 17.15
C ASN A 1004 23.03 28.32 15.75
N ILE A 1005 22.11 28.20 14.79
CA ILE A 1005 22.26 28.67 13.39
C ILE A 1005 21.22 29.74 13.01
N ARG A 1006 20.65 30.43 14.00
CA ARG A 1006 19.61 31.44 13.81
C ARG A 1006 20.00 32.51 12.79
N GLU A 1007 21.18 33.11 12.98
CA GLU A 1007 21.70 34.16 12.09
C GLU A 1007 21.90 33.66 10.65
N HIS A 1008 22.26 32.38 10.48
CA HIS A 1008 22.37 31.78 9.16
C HIS A 1008 21.00 31.67 8.48
N ILE A 1009 19.96 31.25 9.20
CA ILE A 1009 18.58 31.16 8.68
C ILE A 1009 18.05 32.55 8.31
N ILE A 1010 18.25 33.55 9.17
CA ILE A 1010 17.90 34.96 8.89
C ILE A 1010 18.55 35.39 7.58
N LYS A 1011 19.86 35.13 7.43
CA LYS A 1011 20.59 35.53 6.23
C LYS A 1011 20.13 34.79 4.98
N LEU A 1012 19.84 33.49 5.06
CA LEU A 1012 19.30 32.70 3.94
C LEU A 1012 17.94 33.26 3.47
N ASN A 1013 17.03 33.56 4.39
CA ASN A 1013 15.72 34.11 4.05
C ASN A 1013 15.81 35.54 3.48
N GLN A 1014 16.74 36.35 3.98
CA GLN A 1014 17.06 37.65 3.36
C GLN A 1014 17.56 37.47 1.92
N ILE A 1015 18.55 36.59 1.71
CA ILE A 1015 19.13 36.31 0.38
C ILE A 1015 18.04 35.87 -0.61
N ARG A 1016 17.17 34.94 -0.20
CA ARG A 1016 16.06 34.46 -1.02
C ARG A 1016 15.13 35.60 -1.45
N ARG A 1017 14.77 36.51 -0.54
CA ARG A 1017 13.88 37.64 -0.85
C ARG A 1017 14.51 38.67 -1.78
N GLU A 1018 15.81 38.89 -1.67
CA GLU A 1018 16.53 39.92 -2.46
C GLU A 1018 16.99 39.44 -3.84
N ASN A 1019 16.88 38.13 -4.15
CA ASN A 1019 17.41 37.54 -5.38
C ASN A 1019 16.33 36.72 -6.11
N PRO A 1020 15.67 37.30 -7.14
CA PRO A 1020 14.61 36.64 -7.90
C PRO A 1020 15.01 35.31 -8.57
N ALA A 1021 16.30 35.08 -8.82
CA ALA A 1021 16.78 33.78 -9.32
C ALA A 1021 16.47 32.62 -8.37
N LEU A 1022 16.23 32.88 -7.07
CA LEU A 1022 15.84 31.88 -6.09
C LEU A 1022 14.32 31.67 -5.98
N TRP A 1023 13.51 32.45 -6.72
CA TRP A 1023 12.04 32.37 -6.69
C TRP A 1023 11.46 31.30 -7.61
N ASP A 1024 12.28 30.74 -8.49
CA ASP A 1024 11.97 29.58 -9.31
C ASP A 1024 13.00 28.48 -9.01
N PHE A 1025 12.60 27.21 -9.12
CA PHE A 1025 13.51 26.07 -8.94
C PHE A 1025 13.91 25.43 -10.28
N ARG A 1026 13.17 25.74 -11.36
CA ARG A 1026 13.39 25.17 -12.70
C ARG A 1026 14.64 25.72 -13.39
N ASN A 1027 15.12 26.88 -12.95
CA ASN A 1027 16.26 27.61 -13.52
C ASN A 1027 17.62 27.19 -12.95
N VAL A 1028 17.75 25.96 -12.45
CA VAL A 1028 18.99 25.45 -11.84
C VAL A 1028 19.94 24.89 -12.90
N HIS A 1029 21.21 25.26 -12.79
CA HIS A 1029 22.30 24.79 -13.64
C HIS A 1029 23.44 24.26 -12.77
N PHE A 1030 23.74 22.97 -12.83
CA PHE A 1030 24.88 22.41 -12.11
C PHE A 1030 26.20 22.74 -12.81
N CYS A 1031 27.20 23.17 -12.04
CA CYS A 1031 28.50 23.60 -12.53
C CYS A 1031 29.59 22.61 -12.14
N GLY A 1032 30.69 22.58 -12.91
CA GLY A 1032 31.83 21.73 -12.59
C GLY A 1032 32.40 22.05 -11.22
N ALA A 1033 32.46 21.05 -10.33
CA ALA A 1033 33.23 21.07 -9.09
C ALA A 1033 33.95 19.73 -8.99
N PHE A 1034 35.27 19.72 -9.12
CA PHE A 1034 36.07 18.49 -9.25
C PHE A 1034 36.42 17.89 -7.87
N ASN A 1035 35.39 17.62 -7.08
CA ASN A 1035 35.38 16.88 -5.81
C ASN A 1035 33.95 16.39 -5.56
N ASP A 1036 33.76 15.14 -5.17
CA ASP A 1036 32.43 14.55 -4.94
C ASP A 1036 31.76 15.07 -3.67
N GLU A 1037 32.54 15.59 -2.72
CA GLU A 1037 32.05 16.21 -1.49
C GLU A 1037 31.70 17.69 -1.66
N ILE A 1038 31.96 18.29 -2.83
CA ILE A 1038 31.57 19.68 -3.13
C ILE A 1038 30.59 19.71 -4.30
N ILE A 1039 29.40 20.23 -4.03
CA ILE A 1039 28.37 20.51 -5.03
C ILE A 1039 28.40 22.00 -5.40
N ALA A 1040 28.27 22.30 -6.69
CA ALA A 1040 28.22 23.68 -7.21
C ALA A 1040 27.09 23.83 -8.24
N TYR A 1041 26.32 24.91 -8.13
CA TYR A 1041 25.23 25.21 -9.07
C TYR A 1041 24.94 26.71 -9.13
N ALA A 1042 24.40 27.14 -10.26
CA ALA A 1042 23.88 28.48 -10.50
C ALA A 1042 22.36 28.45 -10.67
N LYS A 1043 21.70 29.54 -10.26
CA LYS A 1043 20.31 29.83 -10.60
C LYS A 1043 20.26 31.22 -11.22
N VAL A 1044 19.56 31.35 -12.34
CA VAL A 1044 19.57 32.57 -13.16
C VAL A 1044 18.15 32.96 -13.57
N THR A 1045 17.83 34.26 -13.54
CA THR A 1045 16.58 34.77 -14.12
C THR A 1045 16.58 34.62 -15.65
N PRO A 1046 15.42 34.47 -16.30
CA PRO A 1046 15.33 34.42 -17.76
C PRO A 1046 15.99 35.63 -18.45
N GLU A 1047 15.92 36.81 -17.83
CA GLU A 1047 16.51 38.06 -18.31
C GLU A 1047 18.03 38.16 -18.07
N LEU A 1048 18.63 37.19 -17.38
CA LEU A 1048 20.05 37.13 -17.00
C LEU A 1048 20.53 38.28 -16.12
N ASP A 1049 19.62 39.02 -15.47
CA ASP A 1049 19.91 40.18 -14.62
C ASP A 1049 20.17 39.83 -13.14
N ASN A 1050 19.83 38.61 -12.72
CA ASN A 1050 20.14 38.06 -11.41
C ASN A 1050 20.68 36.62 -11.54
N CYS A 1051 21.91 36.39 -11.08
CA CYS A 1051 22.55 35.07 -11.06
C CYS A 1051 23.10 34.81 -9.65
N VAL A 1052 22.65 33.71 -9.04
CA VAL A 1052 23.14 33.24 -7.74
C VAL A 1052 23.90 31.93 -7.95
N PHE A 1053 25.17 31.90 -7.59
CA PHE A 1053 26.05 30.74 -7.63
C PHE A 1053 26.32 30.23 -6.23
N VAL A 1054 26.10 28.94 -5.98
CA VAL A 1054 26.19 28.33 -4.66
C VAL A 1054 27.18 27.17 -4.70
N MET A 1055 28.06 27.09 -3.70
CA MET A 1055 28.87 25.90 -3.46
C MET A 1055 28.73 25.44 -2.02
N VAL A 1056 28.61 24.13 -1.82
CA VAL A 1056 28.41 23.53 -0.50
C VAL A 1056 29.35 22.35 -0.34
N ASN A 1057 30.09 22.32 0.77
CA ASN A 1057 30.79 21.13 1.25
C ASN A 1057 29.78 20.21 1.94
N LEU A 1058 29.55 19.04 1.36
CA LEU A 1058 28.61 18.04 1.84
C LEU A 1058 29.16 17.22 3.00
N ASP A 1059 30.49 17.19 3.17
CA ASP A 1059 31.16 16.59 4.32
C ASP A 1059 31.11 17.55 5.51
N PRO A 1060 30.34 17.26 6.57
CA PRO A 1060 30.19 18.16 7.70
C PRO A 1060 31.36 18.10 8.68
N LYS A 1061 32.36 17.24 8.45
CA LYS A 1061 33.46 16.96 9.39
C LYS A 1061 34.80 17.42 8.87
N ASN A 1062 35.06 17.28 7.58
CA ASN A 1062 36.39 17.54 7.02
C ASN A 1062 36.41 18.72 6.05
N ARG A 1063 37.54 19.42 6.03
CA ARG A 1063 37.86 20.42 5.02
C ARG A 1063 38.00 19.77 3.66
N GLN A 1064 37.26 20.28 2.68
CA GLN A 1064 37.30 19.82 1.31
C GLN A 1064 37.85 20.92 0.39
N GLU A 1065 38.66 20.52 -0.59
CA GLU A 1065 39.14 21.41 -1.64
C GLU A 1065 38.67 20.92 -3.01
N CYS A 1066 38.39 21.84 -3.93
CA CYS A 1066 38.15 21.49 -5.32
C CYS A 1066 38.60 22.58 -6.29
N THR A 1067 38.85 22.17 -7.52
CA THR A 1067 38.76 23.07 -8.67
C THR A 1067 37.27 23.19 -9.05
N TYR A 1068 36.79 24.38 -9.40
CA TYR A 1068 35.40 24.61 -9.83
C TYR A 1068 35.34 25.51 -11.06
N GLU A 1069 34.24 25.44 -11.78
CA GLU A 1069 33.95 26.22 -12.98
C GLU A 1069 32.95 27.34 -12.67
N VAL A 1070 33.33 28.58 -12.98
CA VAL A 1070 32.43 29.74 -12.98
C VAL A 1070 31.57 29.68 -14.26
N PRO A 1071 30.23 29.87 -14.18
CA PRO A 1071 29.31 29.66 -15.29
C PRO A 1071 29.32 30.79 -16.34
N LEU A 1072 30.47 31.09 -16.93
CA LEU A 1072 30.65 32.16 -17.92
C LEU A 1072 29.75 31.98 -19.15
N TRP A 1073 29.51 30.74 -19.56
CA TRP A 1073 28.66 30.41 -20.71
C TRP A 1073 27.20 30.82 -20.54
N LEU A 1074 26.69 30.90 -19.30
CA LEU A 1074 25.32 31.37 -19.03
C LEU A 1074 25.14 32.86 -19.38
N PHE A 1075 26.24 33.62 -19.43
CA PHE A 1075 26.27 35.02 -19.81
C PHE A 1075 26.74 35.24 -21.26
N GLY A 1076 26.97 34.17 -22.03
CA GLY A 1076 27.54 34.25 -23.37
C GLY A 1076 29.00 34.74 -23.39
N LEU A 1077 29.74 34.62 -22.28
CA LEU A 1077 31.14 35.02 -22.17
C LEU A 1077 32.09 33.87 -22.56
N PRO A 1078 33.28 34.16 -23.13
CA PRO A 1078 34.30 33.16 -23.40
C PRO A 1078 34.96 32.63 -22.11
N ASP A 1079 35.66 31.49 -22.21
CA ASP A 1079 36.31 30.81 -21.08
C ASP A 1079 37.38 31.65 -20.34
N ASP A 1080 37.89 32.73 -20.95
CA ASP A 1080 38.82 33.69 -20.37
C ASP A 1080 38.16 35.01 -19.91
N GLY A 1081 36.82 35.07 -19.95
CA GLY A 1081 35.99 36.18 -19.50
C GLY A 1081 36.07 36.45 -18.00
N ALA A 1082 35.40 37.51 -17.54
CA ALA A 1082 35.41 37.92 -16.14
C ALA A 1082 33.99 38.21 -15.62
N VAL A 1083 33.79 38.01 -14.32
CA VAL A 1083 32.56 38.34 -13.58
C VAL A 1083 32.88 39.03 -12.26
N GLU A 1084 32.05 40.00 -11.89
CA GLU A 1084 32.00 40.56 -10.54
C GLU A 1084 31.23 39.61 -9.63
N VAL A 1085 31.77 39.37 -8.44
CA VAL A 1085 31.23 38.45 -7.44
C VAL A 1085 30.97 39.19 -6.14
N GLU A 1086 29.79 39.02 -5.59
CA GLU A 1086 29.45 39.47 -4.24
C GLU A 1086 29.15 38.26 -3.36
N ASP A 1087 29.85 38.14 -2.24
CA ASP A 1087 29.58 37.11 -1.25
C ASP A 1087 28.36 37.47 -0.41
N LEU A 1088 27.22 36.81 -0.65
CA LEU A 1088 25.96 37.19 -0.01
C LEU A 1088 25.91 36.81 1.48
N LEU A 1089 26.77 35.91 1.96
CA LEU A 1089 26.85 35.56 3.37
C LEU A 1089 27.74 36.55 4.15
N GLN A 1090 28.84 37.02 3.55
CA GLN A 1090 29.83 37.87 4.23
C GLN A 1090 29.85 39.33 3.78
N GLY A 1091 29.24 39.67 2.65
CA GLY A 1091 29.02 41.02 2.13
C GLY A 1091 30.18 41.66 1.34
N TYR A 1092 31.31 40.98 1.15
CA TYR A 1092 32.45 41.52 0.37
C TYR A 1092 32.33 41.20 -1.12
N THR A 1093 33.00 41.99 -1.95
CA THR A 1093 33.00 41.84 -3.43
C THR A 1093 34.40 41.59 -3.97
N PHE A 1094 34.51 40.83 -5.06
CA PHE A 1094 35.76 40.53 -5.77
C PHE A 1094 35.48 40.21 -7.24
N GLU A 1095 36.53 40.08 -8.07
CA GLU A 1095 36.42 39.69 -9.48
C GLU A 1095 37.01 38.29 -9.68
N LEU A 1096 36.34 37.46 -10.50
CA LEU A 1096 36.88 36.21 -11.01
C LEU A 1096 37.11 36.33 -12.51
N ARG A 1097 38.33 36.00 -12.96
CA ARG A 1097 38.71 35.96 -14.38
C ARG A 1097 39.12 34.55 -14.78
N GLY A 1098 38.60 34.08 -15.91
CA GLY A 1098 38.76 32.72 -16.39
C GLY A 1098 37.73 31.76 -15.79
N LYS A 1099 37.47 30.66 -16.49
CA LYS A 1099 36.46 29.65 -16.11
C LYS A 1099 36.83 28.86 -14.84
N SER A 1100 38.09 28.46 -14.68
CA SER A 1100 38.49 27.48 -13.65
C SER A 1100 39.23 28.12 -12.48
N HIS A 1101 38.74 27.88 -11.26
CA HIS A 1101 39.29 28.41 -10.00
C HIS A 1101 39.40 27.32 -8.94
N ARG A 1102 40.12 27.57 -7.84
CA ARG A 1102 40.21 26.66 -6.68
C ARG A 1102 39.58 27.28 -5.45
N ILE A 1103 38.95 26.45 -4.63
CA ILE A 1103 38.41 26.85 -3.31
C ILE A 1103 38.64 25.73 -2.30
N ALA A 1104 38.70 26.13 -1.03
CA ALA A 1104 38.64 25.24 0.12
C ALA A 1104 37.46 25.64 1.01
N LEU A 1105 36.69 24.65 1.46
CA LEU A 1105 35.56 24.83 2.37
C LEU A 1105 35.79 23.96 3.62
N ASP A 1106 36.02 24.61 4.77
CA ASP A 1106 36.22 23.96 6.05
C ASP A 1106 34.95 24.04 6.90
N PRO A 1107 34.31 22.94 7.32
CA PRO A 1107 33.13 22.97 8.18
C PRO A 1107 33.30 23.74 9.50
N ALA A 1108 34.54 23.90 10.01
CA ALA A 1108 34.83 24.69 11.20
C ALA A 1108 34.76 26.21 10.97
N GLU A 1109 35.02 26.65 9.73
CA GLU A 1109 35.04 28.07 9.35
C GLU A 1109 33.84 28.44 8.47
N ARG A 1110 33.63 27.66 7.39
CA ARG A 1110 32.69 27.91 6.32
C ARG A 1110 32.32 26.65 5.54
N SER A 1111 31.11 26.13 5.73
CA SER A 1111 30.58 24.98 4.99
C SER A 1111 30.06 25.30 3.58
N CYS A 1112 29.75 26.57 3.29
CA CYS A 1112 29.16 26.97 2.00
C CYS A 1112 29.50 28.40 1.60
N VAL A 1113 29.39 28.68 0.30
CA VAL A 1113 29.36 30.05 -0.25
C VAL A 1113 28.09 30.26 -1.05
N ILE A 1114 27.56 31.49 -0.99
CA ILE A 1114 26.44 31.93 -1.83
C ILE A 1114 26.87 33.25 -2.45
N TRP A 1115 27.04 33.25 -3.75
CA TRP A 1115 27.61 34.34 -4.52
C TRP A 1115 26.60 34.91 -5.50
N ARG A 1116 26.53 36.23 -5.61
CA ARG A 1116 25.83 36.90 -6.70
C ARG A 1116 26.84 37.25 -7.79
N LEU A 1117 26.60 36.75 -9.00
CA LEU A 1117 27.45 37.00 -10.16
C LEU A 1117 26.86 38.09 -11.05
N ARG A 1118 27.71 38.99 -11.55
CA ARG A 1118 27.34 40.03 -12.53
C ARG A 1118 28.40 40.12 -13.61
N VAL A 1119 27.96 40.36 -14.85
CA VAL A 1119 28.89 40.72 -15.93
C VAL A 1119 29.46 42.10 -15.59
N PRO A 1120 30.79 42.30 -15.59
CA PRO A 1120 31.38 43.60 -15.27
C PRO A 1120 30.83 44.61 -16.24
N ARG A 1121 30.32 45.73 -15.73
CA ARG A 1121 29.93 46.86 -16.58
C ARG A 1121 31.22 47.45 -17.17
N ARG A 1122 31.74 46.88 -18.26
CA ARG A 1122 32.63 47.64 -19.12
C ARG A 1122 31.79 48.79 -19.67
N LEU A 1123 32.15 49.99 -19.20
CA LEU A 1123 31.77 51.28 -19.74
C LEU A 1123 31.54 51.15 -21.25
N ALA A 1124 30.32 51.46 -21.68
CA ALA A 1124 29.99 51.60 -23.08
C ALA A 1124 31.06 52.46 -23.76
N GLY A 1125 31.81 51.84 -24.67
CA GLY A 1125 32.78 52.46 -25.54
C GLY A 1125 32.64 51.84 -26.91
#